data_AF-A0A402CR84-F1
#
_entry.id   AF-A0A402CR84-F1
#
_cell.length_a   1.000
_cell.length_b   1.000
_cell.length_c   1.000
_cell.angle_alpha   90.00
_cell.angle_beta   90.00
_cell.angle_gamma   90.00
#
_symmetry.space_group_name_H-M   'P 1'
#
loop_
_entity.id
_entity.type
_entity.pdbx_description
1 polymer ?
#
loop_
_entity_poly.entity_id
_entity_poly.type
_entity_poly.pdbx_seq_one_letter_code
_entity_poly.pdbx_strand_id
1 'polypeptide(L)'
;MITNDQITIDIPNQPGRLWRLTVHASGRDFEFAPPVFEVDGRLVTAMGRLASVGAPVVLPNGVAEYIWDAPIEGHLGLTLRATFRVAPGSPVVRFRYELRADAPVRLTKETGRDNLTYLAVSFGQMHEITEVRLAEFNEMAHSFCLSEREVLPPDFENGQRLIGPILVGSDETSTLLIAYEHGSQVPDAFLSYDLAPDRSAALRAVKGSYCAGRIVDDARPHGTPWLHAAAIDGDADAMAAAYREFILHHMTVNAASRRPDIFYNTWNFQERNKAWYGKAYLDSITQERMLAEIDVAHNMGVDVFVIDTGWYEKTGDWRVNRSRFPDGLRAVKEKLDEYGMTLGLWFNPTVAAVSSQMRRDHDDCLMTIGGKPQDPQPVWESEESQGLCLVSRYWEAFADELIRLHREVGVTYFKWDAIGQYGCDDPGHFHGGPDNTPKERADSYAFQQVDYMSRVVNKLCAACPEAVVDFDITEGGRSVGLSFLAAGKYFLINNGPYNTNYDMPVPADGNVNLFFYPGPARAWICRTPLTYDKWIPSVLFLTHYLPDDIYEKYGWRGSKTVTSDVNQWISLASLVLGHNGIWGDLLSISQAGVARFGEALAVYKQIRDDITAAPLIRTGLPGGSPEIYEKIAPNGQGVVSIFASTAGVYHYITRAIAAPGSWSNDGVAVRMDAEGHAVITATFTEEGAKLVFLREG
;
A
#
# COMPACT_ATOMS: atom_id res chain seq x y z
N MET A 1 -24.60 9.29 -20.39
CA MET A 1 -24.96 8.19 -19.47
C MET A 1 -23.87 7.16 -19.57
N ILE A 2 -23.29 6.79 -18.43
CA ILE A 2 -22.35 5.68 -18.28
C ILE A 2 -23.05 4.66 -17.39
N THR A 3 -23.02 3.37 -17.72
CA THR A 3 -23.78 2.37 -16.96
C THR A 3 -23.03 1.04 -16.94
N ASN A 4 -23.16 0.31 -15.83
CA ASN A 4 -22.80 -1.11 -15.73
C ASN A 4 -24.02 -1.88 -15.20
N ASP A 5 -23.84 -3.07 -14.64
CA ASP A 5 -24.92 -3.88 -14.07
C ASP A 5 -25.49 -3.36 -12.75
N GLN A 6 -24.73 -2.57 -11.97
CA GLN A 6 -25.13 -2.12 -10.63
C GLN A 6 -25.51 -0.64 -10.55
N ILE A 7 -24.88 0.20 -11.37
CA ILE A 7 -24.97 1.66 -11.26
C ILE A 7 -25.10 2.36 -12.61
N THR A 8 -25.69 3.54 -12.58
CA THR A 8 -25.70 4.50 -13.69
C THR A 8 -25.13 5.85 -13.25
N ILE A 9 -24.26 6.41 -14.08
CA ILE A 9 -23.77 7.78 -13.98
C ILE A 9 -24.51 8.62 -15.02
N ASP A 10 -25.33 9.54 -14.52
CA ASP A 10 -26.02 10.55 -15.29
C ASP A 10 -25.34 11.90 -15.19
N ILE A 11 -25.45 12.68 -16.26
CA ILE A 11 -24.93 14.04 -16.33
C ILE A 11 -26.13 14.97 -16.51
N PRO A 12 -26.67 15.52 -15.41
CA PRO A 12 -27.82 16.39 -15.47
C PRO A 12 -27.40 17.73 -16.06
N ASN A 13 -28.17 18.27 -17.01
CA ASN A 13 -27.98 19.62 -17.51
C ASN A 13 -28.57 20.66 -16.52
N GLN A 14 -28.04 20.70 -15.30
CA GLN A 14 -28.53 21.54 -14.21
C GLN A 14 -27.37 22.28 -13.51
N PRO A 15 -27.50 23.60 -13.26
CA PRO A 15 -26.50 24.33 -12.48
C PRO A 15 -26.30 23.73 -11.09
N GLY A 16 -25.04 23.66 -10.64
CA GLY A 16 -24.68 23.14 -9.31
C GLY A 16 -24.65 21.61 -9.19
N ARG A 17 -25.01 20.87 -10.25
CA ARG A 17 -24.97 19.40 -10.30
C ARG A 17 -24.14 18.97 -11.50
N LEU A 18 -22.97 18.36 -11.27
CA LEU A 18 -22.10 17.95 -12.37
C LEU A 18 -22.49 16.58 -12.92
N TRP A 19 -22.73 15.63 -12.02
CA TRP A 19 -23.15 14.28 -12.34
C TRP A 19 -23.87 13.64 -11.14
N ARG A 20 -24.56 12.54 -11.41
CA ARG A 20 -25.40 11.82 -10.47
C ARG A 20 -25.11 10.33 -10.57
N LEU A 21 -24.99 9.66 -9.44
CA LEU A 21 -24.84 8.22 -9.31
C LEU A 21 -26.19 7.61 -8.89
N THR A 22 -26.70 6.67 -9.67
CA THR A 22 -27.96 5.97 -9.41
C THR A 22 -27.69 4.48 -9.19
N VAL A 23 -28.16 3.93 -8.07
CA VAL A 23 -28.12 2.49 -7.78
C VAL A 23 -29.29 1.80 -8.49
N HIS A 24 -29.03 0.74 -9.26
CA HIS A 24 -30.06 0.09 -10.08
C HIS A 24 -31.16 -0.61 -9.28
N ALA A 25 -30.80 -1.26 -8.18
CA ALA A 25 -31.74 -2.07 -7.42
C ALA A 25 -32.82 -1.23 -6.71
N SER A 26 -32.44 -0.10 -6.10
CA SER A 26 -33.36 0.82 -5.43
C SER A 26 -33.80 2.02 -6.27
N GLY A 27 -33.04 2.41 -7.30
CA GLY A 27 -33.18 3.69 -7.98
C GLY A 27 -32.71 4.89 -7.12
N ARG A 28 -31.92 4.64 -6.07
CA ARG A 28 -31.40 5.67 -5.18
C ARG A 28 -30.38 6.56 -5.89
N ASP A 29 -30.58 7.88 -5.78
CA ASP A 29 -29.76 8.90 -6.44
C ASP A 29 -28.83 9.63 -5.45
N PHE A 30 -27.58 9.83 -5.88
CA PHE A 30 -26.57 10.65 -5.20
C PHE A 30 -26.01 11.70 -6.16
N GLU A 31 -26.09 12.97 -5.79
CA GLU A 31 -25.71 14.08 -6.66
C GLU A 31 -24.37 14.70 -6.25
N PHE A 32 -23.49 14.89 -7.23
CA PHE A 32 -22.15 15.43 -7.03
C PHE A 32 -22.05 16.84 -7.62
N ALA A 33 -21.64 17.79 -6.78
CA ALA A 33 -21.39 19.16 -7.21
C ALA A 33 -20.12 19.25 -8.08
N PRO A 34 -20.05 20.22 -9.02
CA PRO A 34 -18.85 20.46 -9.80
C PRO A 34 -17.67 20.93 -8.93
N PRO A 35 -16.42 20.65 -9.34
CA PRO A 35 -15.26 21.21 -8.67
C PRO A 35 -15.24 22.75 -8.82
N VAL A 36 -14.59 23.40 -7.86
CA VAL A 36 -14.42 24.86 -7.82
C VAL A 36 -12.94 25.17 -7.78
N PHE A 37 -12.47 26.03 -8.68
CA PHE A 37 -11.07 26.47 -8.75
C PHE A 37 -11.00 27.99 -8.57
N GLU A 38 -9.90 28.50 -8.04
CA GLU A 38 -9.58 29.93 -8.07
C GLU A 38 -8.63 30.22 -9.24
N VAL A 39 -9.14 30.89 -10.28
CA VAL A 39 -8.43 31.23 -11.51
C VAL A 39 -8.43 32.74 -11.69
N ASP A 40 -7.25 33.33 -11.85
CA ASP A 40 -7.06 34.77 -12.05
C ASP A 40 -7.85 35.63 -11.03
N GLY A 41 -7.83 35.22 -9.76
CA GLY A 41 -8.49 35.90 -8.64
C GLY A 41 -9.99 35.69 -8.56
N ARG A 42 -10.57 34.75 -9.32
CA ARG A 42 -12.01 34.46 -9.34
C ARG A 42 -12.29 32.98 -9.12
N LEU A 43 -13.33 32.68 -8.35
CA LEU A 43 -13.85 31.33 -8.26
C LEU A 43 -14.59 30.95 -9.55
N VAL A 44 -14.23 29.81 -10.11
CA VAL A 44 -14.81 29.28 -11.35
C VAL A 44 -15.24 27.83 -11.18
N THR A 45 -16.29 27.43 -11.89
CA THR A 45 -16.86 26.08 -11.83
C THR A 45 -17.48 25.68 -13.16
N ALA A 46 -17.66 24.38 -13.42
CA ALA A 46 -18.22 23.89 -14.66
C ALA A 46 -19.72 24.20 -14.79
N MET A 47 -20.19 24.51 -16.01
CA MET A 47 -21.59 24.87 -16.30
C MET A 47 -22.61 23.70 -16.17
N GLY A 48 -22.24 22.57 -15.56
CA GLY A 48 -23.11 21.38 -15.44
C GLY A 48 -23.47 20.72 -16.78
N ARG A 49 -22.64 20.89 -17.82
CA ARG A 49 -22.87 20.37 -19.17
C ARG A 49 -21.68 19.60 -19.69
N LEU A 50 -21.41 18.44 -19.10
CA LEU A 50 -20.40 17.53 -19.63
C LEU A 50 -20.89 16.95 -20.97
N ALA A 51 -20.04 17.01 -21.99
CA ALA A 51 -20.22 16.37 -23.29
C ALA A 51 -19.16 15.30 -23.51
N SER A 52 -19.55 14.14 -24.05
CA SER A 52 -18.64 13.01 -24.25
C SER A 52 -17.57 13.34 -25.30
N VAL A 53 -16.34 12.95 -25.01
CA VAL A 53 -15.17 13.11 -25.89
C VAL A 53 -14.74 11.74 -26.37
N GLY A 54 -15.10 11.42 -27.62
CA GLY A 54 -14.77 10.15 -28.24
C GLY A 54 -15.53 8.95 -27.66
N ALA A 55 -15.14 7.75 -28.11
CA ALA A 55 -15.67 6.49 -27.59
C ALA A 55 -14.91 6.06 -26.32
N PRO A 56 -15.55 5.33 -25.39
CA PRO A 56 -14.86 4.80 -24.22
C PRO A 56 -13.76 3.81 -24.60
N VAL A 57 -12.70 3.77 -23.79
CA VAL A 57 -11.56 2.85 -23.95
C VAL A 57 -11.65 1.76 -22.89
N VAL A 58 -11.56 0.50 -23.29
CA VAL A 58 -11.47 -0.63 -22.35
C VAL A 58 -10.00 -0.85 -22.00
N LEU A 59 -9.68 -0.74 -20.71
CA LEU A 59 -8.34 -0.95 -20.16
C LEU A 59 -8.02 -2.45 -20.05
N PRO A 60 -6.75 -2.84 -19.91
CA PRO A 60 -6.36 -4.27 -19.85
C PRO A 60 -7.02 -5.09 -18.74
N ASN A 61 -7.48 -4.44 -17.67
CA ASN A 61 -8.19 -5.07 -16.55
C ASN A 61 -9.73 -5.09 -16.73
N GLY A 62 -10.23 -4.81 -17.94
CA GLY A 62 -11.66 -4.81 -18.26
C GLY A 62 -12.43 -3.55 -17.87
N VAL A 63 -11.78 -2.58 -17.20
CA VAL A 63 -12.39 -1.30 -16.82
C VAL A 63 -12.61 -0.42 -18.04
N ALA A 64 -13.81 0.16 -18.16
CA ALA A 64 -14.10 1.13 -19.22
C ALA A 64 -13.80 2.56 -18.75
N GLU A 65 -13.00 3.29 -19.52
CA GLU A 65 -12.65 4.69 -19.31
C GLU A 65 -13.45 5.61 -20.25
N TYR A 66 -14.09 6.63 -19.68
CA TYR A 66 -14.91 7.61 -20.37
C TYR A 66 -14.35 9.01 -20.14
N ILE A 67 -14.26 9.80 -21.21
CA ILE A 67 -13.79 11.19 -21.16
C ILE A 67 -14.95 12.11 -21.51
N TRP A 68 -15.11 13.17 -20.72
CA TRP A 68 -16.15 14.18 -20.91
C TRP A 68 -15.59 15.58 -20.66
N ASP A 69 -15.98 16.56 -21.46
CA ASP A 69 -15.56 17.95 -21.32
C ASP A 69 -16.76 18.86 -21.01
N ALA A 70 -16.58 19.82 -20.13
CA ALA A 70 -17.57 20.87 -19.84
C ALA A 70 -16.90 22.26 -19.88
N PRO A 71 -17.55 23.27 -20.48
CA PRO A 71 -17.06 24.64 -20.37
C PRO A 71 -17.18 25.14 -18.92
N ILE A 72 -16.26 26.03 -18.54
CA ILE A 72 -16.29 26.72 -17.26
C ILE A 72 -17.19 27.97 -17.34
N GLU A 73 -18.02 28.16 -16.33
CA GLU A 73 -18.96 29.28 -16.25
C GLU A 73 -18.21 30.63 -16.25
N GLY A 74 -18.63 31.54 -17.13
CA GLY A 74 -18.08 32.89 -17.19
C GLY A 74 -16.64 33.00 -17.70
N HIS A 75 -16.03 31.91 -18.19
CA HIS A 75 -14.65 31.92 -18.71
C HIS A 75 -14.56 31.26 -20.09
N LEU A 76 -14.38 32.08 -21.14
CA LEU A 76 -14.19 31.58 -22.50
C LEU A 76 -12.85 30.82 -22.62
N GLY A 77 -12.86 29.66 -23.27
CA GLY A 77 -11.65 28.86 -23.53
C GLY A 77 -11.11 28.07 -22.34
N LEU A 78 -11.82 28.04 -21.20
CA LEU A 78 -11.47 27.21 -20.05
C LEU A 78 -12.44 26.00 -19.98
N THR A 79 -11.86 24.81 -19.90
CA THR A 79 -12.58 23.53 -19.99
C THR A 79 -12.24 22.65 -18.80
N LEU A 80 -13.27 22.05 -18.20
CA LEU A 80 -13.14 20.97 -17.24
C LEU A 80 -13.27 19.63 -17.98
N ARG A 81 -12.21 18.83 -17.97
CA ARG A 81 -12.24 17.44 -18.42
C ARG A 81 -12.48 16.52 -17.24
N ALA A 82 -13.54 15.71 -17.29
CA ALA A 82 -13.80 14.63 -16.36
C ALA A 82 -13.42 13.28 -16.99
N THR A 83 -12.65 12.47 -16.26
CA THR A 83 -12.37 11.08 -16.62
C THR A 83 -13.09 10.18 -15.64
N PHE A 84 -13.90 9.22 -16.13
CA PHE A 84 -14.58 8.22 -15.32
C PHE A 84 -14.07 6.82 -15.70
N ARG A 85 -13.85 5.97 -14.71
CA ARG A 85 -13.50 4.56 -14.83
C ARG A 85 -14.55 3.73 -14.11
N VAL A 86 -15.19 2.84 -14.85
CA VAL A 86 -16.27 1.97 -14.36
C VAL A 86 -15.96 0.53 -14.75
N ALA A 87 -15.94 -0.36 -13.76
CA ALA A 87 -15.71 -1.79 -13.98
C ALA A 87 -17.06 -2.54 -14.10
N PRO A 88 -17.13 -3.64 -14.87
CA PRO A 88 -18.24 -4.58 -14.76
C PRO A 88 -18.35 -5.13 -13.33
N GLY A 89 -19.56 -5.29 -12.81
CA GLY A 89 -19.81 -5.92 -11.50
C GLY A 89 -19.39 -5.09 -10.28
N SER A 90 -18.92 -3.86 -10.46
CA SER A 90 -18.46 -3.00 -9.36
C SER A 90 -19.37 -1.78 -9.17
N PRO A 91 -19.78 -1.45 -7.93
CA PRO A 91 -20.52 -0.23 -7.65
C PRO A 91 -19.61 1.00 -7.57
N VAL A 92 -18.29 0.83 -7.72
CA VAL A 92 -17.30 1.90 -7.53
C VAL A 92 -17.01 2.61 -8.85
N VAL A 93 -17.18 3.92 -8.84
CA VAL A 93 -16.74 4.83 -9.89
C VAL A 93 -15.43 5.47 -9.46
N ARG A 94 -14.38 5.27 -10.23
CA ARG A 94 -13.11 5.97 -10.07
C ARG A 94 -13.03 7.13 -11.07
N PHE A 95 -12.86 8.35 -10.60
CA PHE A 95 -12.91 9.53 -11.46
C PHE A 95 -11.87 10.59 -11.07
N ARG A 96 -11.58 11.49 -11.99
CA ARG A 96 -10.75 12.69 -11.74
C ARG A 96 -11.14 13.82 -12.65
N TYR A 97 -10.73 15.03 -12.30
CA TYR A 97 -10.91 16.21 -13.12
C TYR A 97 -9.58 16.78 -13.60
N GLU A 98 -9.59 17.43 -14.75
CA GLU A 98 -8.46 18.16 -15.31
C GLU A 98 -8.94 19.52 -15.82
N LEU A 99 -8.35 20.60 -15.34
CA LEU A 99 -8.60 21.95 -15.83
C LEU A 99 -7.65 22.25 -17.00
N ARG A 100 -8.22 22.68 -18.12
CA ARG A 100 -7.52 22.99 -19.39
C ARG A 100 -7.89 24.38 -19.87
N ALA A 101 -6.96 25.06 -20.52
CA ALA A 101 -7.21 26.39 -21.09
C ALA A 101 -6.58 26.53 -22.48
N ASP A 102 -7.33 27.09 -23.42
CA ASP A 102 -6.86 27.42 -24.78
C ASP A 102 -5.79 28.53 -24.76
N ALA A 103 -5.85 29.38 -23.73
CA ALA A 103 -4.87 30.44 -23.46
C ALA A 103 -4.40 30.35 -21.99
N PRO A 104 -3.14 30.70 -21.68
CA PRO A 104 -2.60 30.61 -20.33
C PRO A 104 -3.42 31.40 -19.30
N VAL A 105 -3.90 30.71 -18.26
CA VAL A 105 -4.51 31.29 -17.06
C VAL A 105 -3.69 30.94 -15.81
N ARG A 106 -3.94 31.58 -14.66
CA ARG A 106 -3.22 31.29 -13.42
C ARG A 106 -4.14 30.77 -12.34
N LEU A 107 -3.72 29.69 -11.67
CA LEU A 107 -4.30 29.33 -10.38
C LEU A 107 -3.81 30.32 -9.31
N THR A 108 -4.74 30.95 -8.60
CA THR A 108 -4.44 31.98 -7.60
C THR A 108 -4.75 31.50 -6.18
N LYS A 109 -4.27 32.28 -5.20
CA LYS A 109 -4.52 32.10 -3.77
C LYS A 109 -4.73 33.47 -3.13
N GLU A 110 -5.80 34.17 -3.47
CA GLU A 110 -6.10 35.54 -2.97
C GLU A 110 -6.16 35.61 -1.44
N THR A 111 -6.54 34.50 -0.79
CA THR A 111 -6.59 34.36 0.67
C THR A 111 -5.31 33.77 1.29
N GLY A 112 -4.29 33.49 0.48
CA GLY A 112 -3.03 32.86 0.90
C GLY A 112 -3.14 31.36 1.18
N ARG A 113 -4.22 30.70 0.76
CA ARG A 113 -4.46 29.25 0.93
C ARG A 113 -4.99 28.64 -0.37
N ASP A 114 -4.85 27.33 -0.51
CA ASP A 114 -5.46 26.60 -1.62
C ASP A 114 -6.98 26.82 -1.57
N ASN A 115 -7.57 27.26 -2.68
CA ASN A 115 -8.99 27.52 -2.78
C ASN A 115 -9.61 26.65 -3.89
N LEU A 116 -9.55 25.35 -3.62
CA LEU A 116 -9.95 24.28 -4.52
C LEU A 116 -10.90 23.33 -3.79
N THR A 117 -12.11 23.15 -4.34
CA THR A 117 -13.05 22.11 -3.95
C THR A 117 -13.08 21.05 -5.03
N TYR A 118 -12.82 19.80 -4.66
CA TYR A 118 -12.75 18.66 -5.57
C TYR A 118 -14.11 18.07 -5.88
N LEU A 119 -14.95 17.91 -4.85
CA LEU A 119 -16.33 17.44 -4.96
C LEU A 119 -17.11 17.89 -3.72
N ALA A 120 -18.44 17.88 -3.82
CA ALA A 120 -19.32 17.93 -2.66
C ALA A 120 -20.55 17.04 -2.89
N VAL A 121 -21.02 16.41 -1.81
CA VAL A 121 -22.18 15.49 -1.81
C VAL A 121 -22.94 15.61 -0.48
N SER A 122 -24.25 15.34 -0.50
CA SER A 122 -25.07 15.34 0.71
C SER A 122 -25.08 13.96 1.38
N PHE A 123 -24.88 13.95 2.70
CA PHE A 123 -25.14 12.83 3.61
C PHE A 123 -26.42 13.06 4.43
N GLY A 124 -27.29 13.98 4.00
CA GLY A 124 -28.48 14.36 4.77
C GLY A 124 -29.48 13.24 5.00
N GLN A 125 -29.44 12.19 4.18
CA GLN A 125 -30.28 11.00 4.31
C GLN A 125 -29.58 9.84 5.00
N MET A 126 -28.28 9.95 5.30
CA MET A 126 -27.49 8.92 5.97
C MET A 126 -27.55 9.09 7.48
N HIS A 127 -27.71 8.00 8.22
CA HIS A 127 -27.84 8.00 9.68
C HIS A 127 -26.52 7.67 10.38
N GLU A 128 -25.80 6.70 9.86
CA GLU A 128 -24.50 6.26 10.39
C GLU A 128 -23.41 6.72 9.43
N ILE A 129 -22.42 7.45 9.91
CA ILE A 129 -21.34 7.99 9.07
C ILE A 129 -20.01 7.70 9.73
N THR A 130 -19.07 7.15 8.95
CA THR A 130 -17.76 6.72 9.42
C THR A 130 -16.66 7.33 8.56
N GLU A 131 -15.71 8.01 9.20
CA GLU A 131 -14.42 8.39 8.63
C GLU A 131 -13.45 7.20 8.77
N VAL A 132 -12.90 6.72 7.65
CA VAL A 132 -11.83 5.70 7.67
C VAL A 132 -10.50 6.40 7.40
N ARG A 133 -9.56 6.23 8.32
CA ARG A 133 -8.21 6.82 8.28
C ARG A 133 -7.20 5.73 7.99
N LEU A 134 -6.35 5.96 6.98
CA LEU A 134 -5.38 4.96 6.51
C LEU A 134 -3.96 5.19 7.01
N ALA A 135 -3.66 6.34 7.63
CA ALA A 135 -2.30 6.79 7.87
C ALA A 135 -2.08 7.26 9.32
N GLU A 136 -2.65 6.55 10.30
CA GLU A 136 -2.34 6.82 11.71
C GLU A 136 -1.08 6.05 12.11
N PHE A 137 0.04 6.75 12.26
CA PHE A 137 1.27 6.13 12.72
C PHE A 137 1.17 5.81 14.22
N ASN A 138 1.13 4.52 14.54
CA ASN A 138 0.99 4.03 15.90
C ASN A 138 2.37 3.62 16.44
N GLU A 139 2.93 4.41 17.35
CA GLU A 139 4.24 4.15 17.95
C GLU A 139 4.32 2.83 18.72
N MET A 140 3.19 2.31 19.24
CA MET A 140 3.16 1.01 19.92
C MET A 140 3.37 -0.15 18.94
N ALA A 141 2.88 -0.03 17.71
CA ALA A 141 3.11 -1.00 16.64
C ALA A 141 4.32 -0.64 15.77
N HIS A 142 4.81 0.59 15.87
CA HIS A 142 5.77 1.22 14.97
C HIS A 142 5.40 1.00 13.50
N SER A 143 4.14 1.26 13.17
CA SER A 143 3.53 1.03 11.86
C SER A 143 2.38 2.01 11.66
N PHE A 144 2.07 2.31 10.39
CA PHE A 144 0.76 2.88 10.07
C PHE A 144 -0.34 1.86 10.36
N CYS A 145 -1.43 2.35 10.92
CA CYS A 145 -2.63 1.60 11.25
C CYS A 145 -3.86 2.28 10.65
N LEU A 146 -4.84 1.45 10.29
CA LEU A 146 -6.18 1.89 9.96
C LEU A 146 -6.98 2.16 11.23
N SER A 147 -7.74 3.25 11.25
CA SER A 147 -8.78 3.49 12.25
C SER A 147 -10.09 3.94 11.60
N GLU A 148 -11.19 3.58 12.25
CA GLU A 148 -12.54 3.99 11.89
C GLU A 148 -13.07 4.91 12.99
N ARG A 149 -13.55 6.09 12.61
CA ARG A 149 -14.11 7.07 13.53
C ARG A 149 -15.55 7.38 13.14
N GLU A 150 -16.46 7.21 14.07
CA GLU A 150 -17.82 7.69 13.92
C GLU A 150 -17.85 9.22 13.74
N VAL A 151 -18.67 9.69 12.81
CA VAL A 151 -18.93 11.11 12.55
C VAL A 151 -20.30 11.45 13.11
N LEU A 152 -20.30 12.24 14.18
CA LEU A 152 -21.51 12.53 14.94
C LEU A 152 -22.23 13.77 14.41
N PRO A 153 -23.54 13.95 14.67
CA PRO A 153 -24.25 15.17 14.27
C PRO A 153 -23.56 16.49 14.71
N PRO A 154 -22.96 16.61 15.91
CA PRO A 154 -22.19 17.79 16.28
C PRO A 154 -20.99 18.07 15.37
N ASP A 155 -20.40 17.06 14.72
CA ASP A 155 -19.31 17.29 13.76
C ASP A 155 -19.81 18.12 12.56
N PHE A 156 -21.02 17.85 12.06
CA PHE A 156 -21.64 18.65 11.00
C PHE A 156 -22.06 20.03 11.48
N GLU A 157 -22.69 20.13 12.66
CA GLU A 157 -23.14 21.40 13.23
C GLU A 157 -21.98 22.38 13.45
N ASN A 158 -20.80 21.87 13.79
CA ASN A 158 -19.61 22.68 14.06
C ASN A 158 -18.65 22.77 12.86
N GLY A 159 -19.03 22.23 11.70
CA GLY A 159 -18.24 22.29 10.47
C GLY A 159 -16.86 21.64 10.61
N GLN A 160 -16.81 20.45 11.22
CA GLN A 160 -15.56 19.73 11.41
C GLN A 160 -14.87 19.36 10.09
N ARG A 161 -13.55 19.21 10.17
CA ARG A 161 -12.72 18.73 9.07
C ARG A 161 -12.28 17.31 9.31
N LEU A 162 -12.55 16.44 8.35
CA LEU A 162 -12.15 15.05 8.35
C LEU A 162 -10.99 14.87 7.37
N ILE A 163 -9.94 14.16 7.76
CA ILE A 163 -8.76 13.96 6.91
C ILE A 163 -8.62 12.50 6.46
N GLY A 164 -9.43 11.58 6.99
CA GLY A 164 -9.49 10.22 6.51
C GLY A 164 -9.86 10.19 5.02
N PRO A 165 -9.16 9.41 4.18
CA PRO A 165 -9.39 9.43 2.74
C PRO A 165 -10.75 8.85 2.32
N ILE A 166 -11.41 8.08 3.18
CA ILE A 166 -12.70 7.45 2.89
C ILE A 166 -13.74 7.94 3.89
N LEU A 167 -14.91 8.33 3.39
CA LEU A 167 -16.10 8.65 4.18
C LEU A 167 -17.24 7.75 3.70
N VAL A 168 -17.85 7.03 4.63
CA VAL A 168 -18.94 6.08 4.36
C VAL A 168 -20.16 6.50 5.17
N GLY A 169 -21.32 6.57 4.51
CA GLY A 169 -22.58 6.88 5.15
C GLY A 169 -23.64 5.86 4.79
N SER A 170 -24.35 5.34 5.78
CA SER A 170 -25.41 4.35 5.62
C SER A 170 -26.75 4.87 6.14
N ASP A 171 -27.82 4.55 5.43
CA ASP A 171 -29.20 4.59 5.92
C ASP A 171 -29.73 3.17 6.12
N GLU A 172 -31.05 3.00 6.29
CA GLU A 172 -31.65 1.67 6.54
C GLU A 172 -31.49 0.70 5.36
N THR A 173 -31.23 1.20 4.16
CA THR A 173 -31.32 0.43 2.91
C THR A 173 -30.13 0.59 1.98
N SER A 174 -29.39 1.68 2.10
CA SER A 174 -28.35 2.07 1.16
C SER A 174 -27.13 2.66 1.85
N THR A 175 -25.97 2.46 1.23
CA THR A 175 -24.70 3.03 1.67
C THR A 175 -24.07 3.83 0.55
N LEU A 176 -23.56 5.03 0.87
CA LEU A 176 -22.73 5.88 0.03
C LEU A 176 -21.29 5.87 0.56
N LEU A 177 -20.33 5.75 -0.35
CA LEU A 177 -18.91 5.92 -0.08
C LEU A 177 -18.35 7.00 -1.00
N ILE A 178 -17.54 7.91 -0.44
CA ILE A 178 -16.65 8.78 -1.20
C ILE A 178 -15.22 8.59 -0.72
N ALA A 179 -14.26 8.64 -1.64
CA ALA A 179 -12.86 8.58 -1.30
C ALA A 179 -11.97 9.50 -2.16
N TYR A 180 -10.79 9.82 -1.66
CA TYR A 180 -9.71 10.45 -2.42
C TYR A 180 -8.44 9.61 -2.35
N GLU A 181 -7.66 9.57 -3.43
CA GLU A 181 -6.51 8.66 -3.49
C GLU A 181 -5.25 9.17 -2.78
N HIS A 182 -5.06 10.49 -2.69
CA HIS A 182 -3.94 11.03 -1.94
C HIS A 182 -3.99 10.60 -0.45
N GLY A 183 -2.91 10.82 0.29
CA GLY A 183 -2.83 10.56 1.73
C GLY A 183 -2.88 11.82 2.59
N SER A 184 -3.27 11.70 3.84
CA SER A 184 -3.05 12.70 4.90
C SER A 184 -2.75 11.96 6.20
N GLN A 185 -1.79 12.44 6.99
CA GLN A 185 -1.43 11.87 8.30
C GLN A 185 -1.83 12.87 9.38
N VAL A 186 -2.40 12.46 10.52
CA VAL A 186 -2.70 13.42 11.59
C VAL A 186 -1.38 13.97 12.18
N PRO A 187 -1.19 15.30 12.34
CA PRO A 187 -2.06 16.42 11.97
C PRO A 187 -1.75 17.07 10.60
N ASP A 188 -0.85 16.49 9.81
CA ASP A 188 -0.45 16.93 8.48
C ASP A 188 -1.48 16.60 7.38
N ALA A 189 -2.44 17.51 7.19
CA ALA A 189 -3.50 17.40 6.19
C ALA A 189 -3.11 18.04 4.85
N PHE A 190 -3.31 17.29 3.76
CA PHE A 190 -3.23 17.82 2.39
C PHE A 190 -4.62 18.09 1.82
N LEU A 191 -5.58 17.23 2.15
CA LEU A 191 -6.98 17.28 1.74
C LEU A 191 -7.87 17.05 2.97
N SER A 192 -9.06 17.63 2.97
CA SER A 192 -10.07 17.38 4.01
C SER A 192 -11.49 17.35 3.46
N TYR A 193 -12.35 16.53 4.05
CA TYR A 193 -13.80 16.70 3.95
C TYR A 193 -14.22 17.76 4.97
N ASP A 194 -14.65 18.92 4.47
CA ASP A 194 -15.23 19.98 5.28
C ASP A 194 -16.74 19.69 5.39
N LEU A 195 -17.21 19.41 6.60
CA LEU A 195 -18.61 19.13 6.90
C LEU A 195 -19.40 20.44 7.01
N ALA A 196 -20.70 20.38 6.72
CA ALA A 196 -21.60 21.52 6.86
C ALA A 196 -22.89 21.17 7.63
N PRO A 197 -23.56 22.16 8.27
CA PRO A 197 -24.80 21.92 9.04
C PRO A 197 -25.96 21.32 8.24
N ASP A 198 -25.96 21.44 6.91
CA ASP A 198 -26.93 20.80 6.01
C ASP A 198 -26.62 19.32 5.73
N ARG A 199 -25.66 18.75 6.49
CA ARG A 199 -25.14 17.40 6.35
C ARG A 199 -24.46 17.12 5.01
N SER A 200 -23.95 18.14 4.32
CA SER A 200 -23.05 17.95 3.19
C SER A 200 -21.60 17.78 3.63
N ALA A 201 -20.81 17.10 2.79
CA ALA A 201 -19.37 17.02 2.93
C ALA A 201 -18.72 17.48 1.61
N ALA A 202 -17.79 18.43 1.71
CA ALA A 202 -17.04 18.95 0.58
C ALA A 202 -15.55 18.60 0.70
N LEU A 203 -15.00 17.87 -0.27
CA LEU A 203 -13.57 17.58 -0.32
C LEU A 203 -12.82 18.83 -0.79
N ARG A 204 -11.94 19.36 0.04
CA ARG A 204 -11.18 20.59 -0.21
C ARG A 204 -9.68 20.37 -0.12
N ALA A 205 -8.95 21.16 -0.90
CA ALA A 205 -7.51 21.30 -0.73
C ALA A 205 -7.18 22.03 0.57
N VAL A 206 -6.23 21.49 1.33
CA VAL A 206 -5.65 22.15 2.51
C VAL A 206 -4.33 22.82 2.12
N LYS A 207 -3.45 22.08 1.45
CA LYS A 207 -2.15 22.56 0.96
C LYS A 207 -1.59 21.69 -0.15
N GLY A 208 -0.59 22.22 -0.86
CA GLY A 208 0.28 21.47 -1.79
C GLY A 208 -0.34 21.12 -3.14
N SER A 209 -1.67 21.25 -3.29
CA SER A 209 -2.38 20.86 -4.52
C SER A 209 -1.88 21.65 -5.74
N TYR A 210 -1.52 22.92 -5.53
CA TYR A 210 -0.85 23.75 -6.52
C TYR A 210 -0.04 24.86 -5.82
N CYS A 211 0.89 25.48 -6.56
CA CYS A 211 1.56 26.71 -6.13
C CYS A 211 0.83 27.93 -6.70
N ALA A 212 0.73 29.02 -5.92
CA ALA A 212 0.16 30.27 -6.40
C ALA A 212 0.87 30.75 -7.68
N GLY A 213 0.08 31.18 -8.67
CA GLY A 213 0.57 31.62 -9.96
C GLY A 213 0.84 30.49 -10.96
N ARG A 214 0.56 29.22 -10.61
CA ARG A 214 0.69 28.06 -11.53
C ARG A 214 -0.09 28.34 -12.81
N ILE A 215 0.62 28.26 -13.93
CA ILE A 215 0.03 28.43 -15.25
C ILE A 215 -0.72 27.17 -15.63
N VAL A 216 -1.95 27.34 -16.14
CA VAL A 216 -2.77 26.29 -16.75
C VAL A 216 -3.01 26.64 -18.20
N ASP A 217 -2.68 25.71 -19.10
CA ASP A 217 -2.95 25.74 -20.53
C ASP A 217 -3.03 24.30 -21.07
N ASP A 218 -3.26 24.15 -22.36
CA ASP A 218 -3.38 22.83 -23.01
C ASP A 218 -2.12 21.94 -22.89
N ALA A 219 -0.94 22.54 -22.77
CA ALA A 219 0.32 21.82 -22.58
C ALA A 219 0.59 21.50 -21.10
N ARG A 220 0.00 22.28 -20.19
CA ARG A 220 0.20 22.20 -18.73
C ARG A 220 -1.16 22.21 -18.01
N PRO A 221 -1.99 21.17 -18.20
CA PRO A 221 -3.24 21.10 -17.49
C PRO A 221 -3.03 20.94 -15.97
N HIS A 222 -4.06 21.24 -15.19
CA HIS A 222 -4.09 20.97 -13.76
C HIS A 222 -5.07 19.84 -13.44
N GLY A 223 -4.53 18.66 -13.11
CA GLY A 223 -5.30 17.49 -12.71
C GLY A 223 -5.54 17.44 -11.20
N THR A 224 -6.70 16.94 -10.81
CA THR A 224 -6.97 16.53 -9.43
C THR A 224 -6.36 15.15 -9.15
N PRO A 225 -6.19 14.76 -7.88
CA PRO A 225 -6.06 13.35 -7.54
C PRO A 225 -7.23 12.54 -8.10
N TRP A 226 -7.04 11.22 -8.20
CA TRP A 226 -8.16 10.31 -8.40
C TRP A 226 -9.05 10.29 -7.15
N LEU A 227 -10.34 10.17 -7.40
CA LEU A 227 -11.43 10.21 -6.44
C LEU A 227 -12.31 8.99 -6.69
N HIS A 228 -12.95 8.47 -5.64
CA HIS A 228 -13.90 7.38 -5.74
C HIS A 228 -15.27 7.81 -5.25
N ALA A 229 -16.31 7.29 -5.88
CA ALA A 229 -17.67 7.29 -5.37
C ALA A 229 -18.25 5.90 -5.55
N ALA A 230 -18.98 5.40 -4.55
CA ALA A 230 -19.69 4.14 -4.67
C ALA A 230 -21.02 4.21 -3.94
N ALA A 231 -22.01 3.49 -4.44
CA ALA A 231 -23.30 3.37 -3.78
C ALA A 231 -23.85 1.96 -3.98
N ILE A 232 -24.40 1.37 -2.91
CA ILE A 232 -25.05 0.06 -2.94
C ILE A 232 -26.35 0.10 -2.15
N ASP A 233 -27.22 -0.87 -2.41
CA ASP A 233 -28.24 -1.27 -1.46
C ASP A 233 -27.63 -2.32 -0.52
N GLY A 234 -27.51 -1.98 0.77
CA GLY A 234 -26.75 -2.77 1.73
C GLY A 234 -26.21 -1.90 2.86
N ASP A 235 -25.50 -2.54 3.78
CA ASP A 235 -24.86 -1.89 4.93
C ASP A 235 -23.39 -1.52 4.66
N ALA A 236 -22.74 -0.94 5.67
CA ALA A 236 -21.35 -0.52 5.58
C ALA A 236 -20.37 -1.70 5.38
N ASP A 237 -20.69 -2.89 5.86
CA ASP A 237 -19.84 -4.08 5.71
C ASP A 237 -19.95 -4.64 4.27
N ALA A 238 -21.14 -4.64 3.69
CA ALA A 238 -21.34 -4.95 2.26
C ALA A 238 -20.62 -3.92 1.36
N MET A 239 -20.64 -2.63 1.72
CA MET A 239 -19.90 -1.60 1.01
C MET A 239 -18.39 -1.82 1.14
N ALA A 240 -17.89 -2.16 2.33
CA ALA A 240 -16.47 -2.45 2.55
C ALA A 240 -16.01 -3.63 1.69
N ALA A 241 -16.80 -4.71 1.64
CA ALA A 241 -16.53 -5.87 0.79
C ALA A 241 -16.48 -5.48 -0.70
N ALA A 242 -17.48 -4.74 -1.21
CA ALA A 242 -17.50 -4.29 -2.61
C ALA A 242 -16.32 -3.36 -2.96
N TYR A 243 -15.94 -2.47 -2.04
CA TYR A 243 -14.82 -1.56 -2.21
C TYR A 243 -13.46 -2.29 -2.18
N ARG A 244 -13.32 -3.29 -1.32
CA ARG A 244 -12.16 -4.18 -1.25
C ARG A 244 -11.95 -4.94 -2.56
N GLU A 245 -13.03 -5.50 -3.12
CA GLU A 245 -13.01 -6.17 -4.43
C GLU A 245 -12.59 -5.22 -5.56
N PHE A 246 -13.09 -3.99 -5.54
CA PHE A 246 -12.65 -2.95 -6.48
C PHE A 246 -11.14 -2.68 -6.39
N ILE A 247 -10.58 -2.57 -5.18
CA ILE A 247 -9.14 -2.34 -4.99
C ILE A 247 -8.31 -3.54 -5.47
N LEU A 248 -8.80 -4.76 -5.22
CA LEU A 248 -8.14 -5.99 -5.64
C LEU A 248 -8.11 -6.13 -7.16
N HIS A 249 -9.25 -5.94 -7.83
CA HIS A 249 -9.42 -6.35 -9.22
C HIS A 249 -9.46 -5.21 -10.25
N HIS A 250 -9.82 -3.99 -9.85
CA HIS A 250 -10.22 -2.95 -10.81
C HIS A 250 -9.46 -1.63 -10.67
N MET A 251 -8.92 -1.32 -9.49
CA MET A 251 -8.23 -0.06 -9.23
C MET A 251 -6.94 0.09 -10.05
N THR A 252 -6.14 -0.97 -10.13
CA THR A 252 -4.86 -1.02 -10.86
C THR A 252 -5.03 -1.67 -12.23
N VAL A 253 -4.30 -1.17 -13.23
CA VAL A 253 -4.09 -1.87 -14.51
C VAL A 253 -2.85 -2.77 -14.48
N ASN A 254 -2.00 -2.64 -13.46
CA ASN A 254 -0.79 -3.43 -13.23
C ASN A 254 -1.09 -4.57 -12.23
N ALA A 255 -1.75 -5.63 -12.72
CA ALA A 255 -2.28 -6.70 -11.88
C ALA A 255 -1.22 -7.60 -11.22
N ALA A 256 0.04 -7.57 -11.69
CA ALA A 256 1.14 -8.33 -11.09
C ALA A 256 1.30 -8.03 -9.58
N SER A 257 1.05 -6.79 -9.18
CA SER A 257 1.04 -6.34 -7.78
C SER A 257 -0.15 -6.84 -6.97
N ARG A 258 -0.97 -7.77 -7.49
CA ARG A 258 -2.09 -8.40 -6.77
C ARG A 258 -1.84 -9.88 -6.49
N ARG A 259 -0.78 -10.45 -7.05
CA ARG A 259 -0.42 -11.85 -6.82
C ARG A 259 -0.03 -12.07 -5.35
N PRO A 260 -0.55 -13.12 -4.70
CA PRO A 260 -0.16 -13.55 -3.36
C PRO A 260 1.11 -14.43 -3.40
N ASP A 261 2.17 -13.88 -3.99
CA ASP A 261 3.49 -14.53 -4.06
C ASP A 261 4.17 -14.49 -2.69
N ILE A 262 5.00 -15.49 -2.36
CA ILE A 262 5.80 -15.53 -1.12
C ILE A 262 7.16 -14.86 -1.36
N PHE A 263 7.49 -13.87 -0.53
CA PHE A 263 8.72 -13.08 -0.65
C PHE A 263 9.75 -13.52 0.40
N TYR A 264 11.00 -13.64 -0.01
CA TYR A 264 12.15 -13.63 0.90
C TYR A 264 13.01 -12.41 0.60
N ASN A 265 13.50 -11.73 1.64
CA ASN A 265 14.39 -10.59 1.49
C ASN A 265 15.60 -10.72 2.45
N THR A 266 16.80 -10.41 1.95
CA THR A 266 18.08 -10.63 2.65
C THR A 266 18.36 -9.65 3.79
N TRP A 267 17.63 -8.53 3.88
CA TRP A 267 17.94 -7.40 4.76
C TRP A 267 18.09 -7.79 6.24
N ASN A 268 17.20 -8.62 6.77
CA ASN A 268 17.25 -9.00 8.18
C ASN A 268 18.55 -9.74 8.54
N PHE A 269 19.09 -10.56 7.64
CA PHE A 269 20.37 -11.24 7.90
C PHE A 269 21.55 -10.26 7.91
N GLN A 270 21.49 -9.22 7.09
CA GLN A 270 22.50 -8.14 7.08
C GLN A 270 22.49 -7.36 8.42
N GLU A 271 21.32 -7.10 8.98
CA GLU A 271 21.21 -6.52 10.33
C GLU A 271 21.76 -7.46 11.41
N ARG A 272 21.44 -8.76 11.34
CA ARG A 272 22.00 -9.77 12.27
C ARG A 272 23.54 -9.87 12.17
N ASN A 273 24.13 -9.71 10.99
CA ASN A 273 25.60 -9.64 10.84
C ASN A 273 26.20 -8.56 11.73
N LYS A 274 25.66 -7.35 11.64
CA LYS A 274 26.14 -6.20 12.40
C LYS A 274 25.81 -6.33 13.88
N ALA A 275 24.55 -6.62 14.21
CA ALA A 275 24.06 -6.58 15.59
C ALA A 275 24.49 -7.78 16.44
N TRP A 276 24.65 -8.97 15.83
CA TRP A 276 24.86 -10.22 16.58
C TRP A 276 26.18 -10.90 16.27
N TYR A 277 26.64 -10.84 15.01
CA TYR A 277 27.82 -11.59 14.58
C TYR A 277 29.10 -10.75 14.53
N GLY A 278 29.02 -9.44 14.81
CA GLY A 278 30.16 -8.53 14.79
C GLY A 278 30.83 -8.40 13.42
N LYS A 279 30.05 -8.62 12.34
CA LYS A 279 30.47 -8.52 10.94
C LYS A 279 29.98 -7.21 10.33
N ALA A 280 30.54 -6.79 9.20
CA ALA A 280 30.02 -5.63 8.49
C ALA A 280 28.63 -5.94 7.91
N TYR A 281 27.79 -4.92 7.78
CA TYR A 281 26.40 -5.06 7.33
C TYR A 281 26.30 -5.78 5.98
N LEU A 282 27.22 -5.47 5.06
CA LEU A 282 27.22 -6.03 3.72
C LEU A 282 28.04 -7.33 3.57
N ASP A 283 28.70 -7.86 4.62
CA ASP A 283 29.66 -8.97 4.46
C ASP A 283 29.07 -10.23 3.82
N SER A 284 27.77 -10.49 4.01
CA SER A 284 27.09 -11.67 3.46
C SER A 284 26.54 -11.50 2.04
N ILE A 285 26.50 -10.27 1.51
CA ILE A 285 25.95 -9.99 0.18
C ILE A 285 26.99 -10.34 -0.87
N THR A 286 27.00 -11.63 -1.23
CA THR A 286 27.94 -12.28 -2.17
C THR A 286 27.20 -13.30 -3.02
N GLN A 287 27.67 -13.54 -4.25
CA GLN A 287 27.10 -14.52 -5.17
C GLN A 287 26.99 -15.93 -4.56
N GLU A 288 28.03 -16.38 -3.85
CA GLU A 288 28.07 -17.71 -3.22
C GLU A 288 26.94 -17.88 -2.20
N ARG A 289 26.77 -16.90 -1.29
CA ARG A 289 25.72 -16.94 -0.27
C ARG A 289 24.33 -16.88 -0.90
N MET A 290 24.12 -16.01 -1.91
CA MET A 290 22.81 -15.90 -2.57
C MET A 290 22.41 -17.22 -3.23
N LEU A 291 23.33 -17.90 -3.91
CA LEU A 291 23.06 -19.22 -4.51
C LEU A 291 22.64 -20.26 -3.46
N ALA A 292 23.32 -20.28 -2.31
CA ALA A 292 22.97 -21.20 -1.22
C ALA A 292 21.63 -20.86 -0.55
N GLU A 293 21.30 -19.57 -0.39
CA GLU A 293 20.00 -19.15 0.13
C GLU A 293 18.86 -19.45 -0.84
N ILE A 294 19.08 -19.34 -2.15
CA ILE A 294 18.08 -19.66 -3.17
C ILE A 294 17.66 -21.13 -3.11
N ASP A 295 18.60 -22.05 -2.90
CA ASP A 295 18.29 -23.48 -2.72
C ASP A 295 17.35 -23.70 -1.51
N VAL A 296 17.61 -23.02 -0.39
CA VAL A 296 16.73 -23.11 0.79
C VAL A 296 15.38 -22.46 0.55
N ALA A 297 15.37 -21.25 -0.02
CA ALA A 297 14.16 -20.49 -0.32
C ALA A 297 13.23 -21.27 -1.26
N HIS A 298 13.78 -21.93 -2.29
CA HIS A 298 13.03 -22.82 -3.17
C HIS A 298 12.36 -23.95 -2.40
N ASN A 299 13.12 -24.66 -1.57
CA ASN A 299 12.59 -25.77 -0.77
C ASN A 299 11.55 -25.33 0.27
N MET A 300 11.61 -24.08 0.74
CA MET A 300 10.58 -23.48 1.58
C MET A 300 9.32 -23.06 0.81
N GLY A 301 9.38 -22.96 -0.52
CA GLY A 301 8.26 -22.50 -1.35
C GLY A 301 8.20 -20.99 -1.57
N VAL A 302 9.32 -20.28 -1.50
CA VAL A 302 9.42 -18.85 -1.86
C VAL A 302 9.21 -18.66 -3.36
N ASP A 303 8.49 -17.60 -3.75
CA ASP A 303 8.25 -17.22 -5.16
C ASP A 303 9.18 -16.08 -5.61
N VAL A 304 9.51 -15.15 -4.71
CA VAL A 304 10.31 -13.96 -5.01
C VAL A 304 11.50 -13.86 -4.07
N PHE A 305 12.72 -13.87 -4.62
CA PHE A 305 13.96 -13.73 -3.88
C PHE A 305 14.51 -12.30 -4.06
N VAL A 306 14.49 -11.51 -3.00
CA VAL A 306 14.87 -10.09 -3.02
C VAL A 306 16.26 -9.94 -2.42
N ILE A 307 17.23 -9.52 -3.25
CA ILE A 307 18.54 -9.10 -2.77
C ILE A 307 18.43 -7.64 -2.34
N ASP A 308 18.58 -7.40 -1.05
CA ASP A 308 18.53 -6.07 -0.47
C ASP A 308 19.87 -5.33 -0.71
N THR A 309 20.12 -4.26 0.05
CA THR A 309 21.24 -3.34 -0.16
C THR A 309 22.59 -4.05 -0.30
N GLY A 310 23.37 -3.66 -1.33
CA GLY A 310 24.73 -4.18 -1.57
C GLY A 310 24.94 -4.91 -2.89
N TRP A 311 23.87 -5.19 -3.65
CA TRP A 311 23.98 -5.79 -4.99
C TRP A 311 24.60 -4.86 -6.04
N TYR A 312 24.62 -3.56 -5.78
CA TYR A 312 25.04 -2.49 -6.69
C TYR A 312 26.41 -1.89 -6.32
N GLU A 313 27.09 -1.28 -7.30
CA GLU A 313 28.35 -0.58 -7.11
C GLU A 313 28.15 0.77 -6.41
N LYS A 314 27.18 1.56 -6.88
CA LYS A 314 26.82 2.88 -6.34
C LYS A 314 25.36 3.25 -6.65
N THR A 315 24.78 4.09 -5.80
CA THR A 315 23.41 4.60 -5.97
C THR A 315 23.32 5.51 -7.21
N GLY A 316 22.15 5.56 -7.82
CA GLY A 316 21.87 6.34 -9.05
C GLY A 316 22.19 5.59 -10.34
N ASP A 317 23.39 5.02 -10.47
CA ASP A 317 23.80 4.25 -11.67
C ASP A 317 23.41 2.76 -11.59
N TRP A 318 23.16 2.25 -10.38
CA TRP A 318 22.62 0.91 -10.08
C TRP A 318 23.26 -0.26 -10.83
N ARG A 319 24.55 -0.17 -11.19
CA ARG A 319 25.29 -1.26 -11.84
C ARG A 319 25.61 -2.35 -10.82
N VAL A 320 25.53 -3.61 -11.24
CA VAL A 320 25.87 -4.75 -10.36
C VAL A 320 27.31 -4.64 -9.86
N ASN A 321 27.50 -4.83 -8.56
CA ASN A 321 28.82 -4.86 -7.93
C ASN A 321 29.56 -6.16 -8.30
N ARG A 322 30.53 -6.07 -9.22
CA ARG A 322 31.29 -7.24 -9.68
C ARG A 322 32.29 -7.81 -8.68
N SER A 323 32.61 -7.13 -7.59
CA SER A 323 33.42 -7.75 -6.53
C SER A 323 32.59 -8.75 -5.72
N ARG A 324 31.31 -8.46 -5.53
CA ARG A 324 30.33 -9.30 -4.82
C ARG A 324 29.66 -10.32 -5.74
N PHE A 325 29.44 -9.95 -6.99
CA PHE A 325 28.79 -10.74 -8.05
C PHE A 325 29.65 -10.77 -9.32
N PRO A 326 30.72 -11.59 -9.36
CA PRO A 326 31.70 -11.59 -10.45
C PRO A 326 31.13 -11.73 -11.86
N ASP A 327 30.01 -12.44 -12.01
CA ASP A 327 29.35 -12.65 -13.30
C ASP A 327 28.21 -11.67 -13.62
N GLY A 328 27.95 -10.68 -12.76
CA GLY A 328 26.89 -9.69 -12.96
C GLY A 328 25.48 -10.21 -12.66
N LEU A 329 25.31 -11.06 -11.64
CA LEU A 329 24.04 -11.73 -11.24
C LEU A 329 23.57 -12.83 -12.20
N ARG A 330 24.37 -13.23 -13.19
CA ARG A 330 23.95 -14.24 -14.16
C ARG A 330 23.64 -15.58 -13.48
N ALA A 331 24.56 -16.11 -12.66
CA ALA A 331 24.31 -17.38 -11.98
C ALA A 331 23.11 -17.31 -11.03
N VAL A 332 22.92 -16.18 -10.35
CA VAL A 332 21.76 -15.95 -9.47
C VAL A 332 20.46 -16.01 -10.27
N LYS A 333 20.40 -15.30 -11.40
CA LYS A 333 19.21 -15.26 -12.26
C LYS A 333 18.91 -16.63 -12.88
N GLU A 334 19.93 -17.31 -13.40
CA GLU A 334 19.79 -18.67 -13.96
C GLU A 334 19.26 -19.65 -12.91
N LYS A 335 19.72 -19.55 -11.67
CA LYS A 335 19.27 -20.41 -10.57
C LYS A 335 17.83 -20.13 -10.16
N LEU A 336 17.43 -18.86 -10.10
CA LEU A 336 16.04 -18.48 -9.85
C LEU A 336 15.12 -18.97 -10.98
N ASP A 337 15.54 -18.85 -12.24
CA ASP A 337 14.78 -19.33 -13.40
C ASP A 337 14.61 -20.86 -13.40
N GLU A 338 15.65 -21.61 -13.01
CA GLU A 338 15.58 -23.08 -12.83
C GLU A 338 14.45 -23.46 -11.87
N TYR A 339 14.22 -22.64 -10.84
CA TYR A 339 13.21 -22.85 -9.81
C TYR A 339 11.89 -22.11 -10.06
N GLY A 340 11.75 -21.39 -11.17
CA GLY A 340 10.58 -20.56 -11.45
C GLY A 340 10.38 -19.41 -10.46
N MET A 341 11.46 -18.97 -9.80
CA MET A 341 11.45 -17.88 -8.83
C MET A 341 11.81 -16.55 -9.50
N THR A 342 11.33 -15.45 -8.91
CA THR A 342 11.57 -14.09 -9.38
C THR A 342 12.75 -13.45 -8.69
N LEU A 343 13.60 -12.74 -9.46
CA LEU A 343 14.62 -11.85 -8.93
C LEU A 343 14.01 -10.50 -8.51
N GLY A 344 14.21 -10.14 -7.24
CA GLY A 344 13.94 -8.82 -6.71
C GLY A 344 15.19 -8.07 -6.29
N LEU A 345 15.20 -6.75 -6.45
CA LEU A 345 16.31 -5.88 -6.06
C LEU A 345 15.82 -4.65 -5.29
N TRP A 346 16.61 -4.23 -4.30
CA TRP A 346 16.38 -3.00 -3.52
C TRP A 346 16.90 -1.75 -4.22
N PHE A 347 16.19 -0.63 -4.03
CA PHE A 347 16.50 0.70 -4.54
C PHE A 347 16.13 1.79 -3.53
N ASN A 348 16.93 2.84 -3.46
CA ASN A 348 16.48 4.14 -2.94
C ASN A 348 16.33 5.09 -4.13
N PRO A 349 15.10 5.38 -4.57
CA PRO A 349 14.87 6.13 -5.81
C PRO A 349 15.29 7.60 -5.70
N THR A 350 15.53 8.11 -4.50
CA THR A 350 15.76 9.53 -4.24
C THR A 350 17.23 9.90 -4.04
N VAL A 351 18.18 8.99 -4.24
CA VAL A 351 19.61 9.27 -4.02
C VAL A 351 20.50 8.79 -5.15
N ALA A 352 21.58 9.52 -5.38
CA ALA A 352 22.65 9.13 -6.31
C ALA A 352 24.02 9.51 -5.73
N ALA A 353 25.00 8.63 -5.96
CA ALA A 353 26.36 8.84 -5.50
C ALA A 353 26.97 10.08 -6.17
N VAL A 354 27.81 10.82 -5.44
CA VAL A 354 28.50 12.01 -5.98
C VAL A 354 29.32 11.66 -7.23
N SER A 355 29.88 10.45 -7.28
CA SER A 355 30.65 9.96 -8.42
C SER A 355 29.81 9.32 -9.54
N SER A 356 28.49 9.21 -9.39
CA SER A 356 27.62 8.56 -10.39
C SER A 356 27.41 9.42 -11.64
N GLN A 357 27.15 8.77 -12.77
CA GLN A 357 26.75 9.46 -14.00
C GLN A 357 25.36 10.05 -13.85
N MET A 358 24.44 9.31 -13.23
CA MET A 358 23.08 9.76 -12.92
C MET A 358 23.09 11.11 -12.20
N ARG A 359 23.94 11.26 -11.18
CA ARG A 359 24.09 12.52 -10.44
C ARG A 359 24.65 13.65 -11.31
N ARG A 360 25.71 13.39 -12.10
CA ARG A 360 26.30 14.42 -12.98
C ARG A 360 25.32 14.93 -14.04
N ASP A 361 24.54 14.03 -14.63
CA ASP A 361 23.58 14.35 -15.68
C ASP A 361 22.31 15.01 -15.14
N HIS A 362 22.13 15.06 -13.82
CA HIS A 362 20.94 15.60 -13.14
C HIS A 362 21.30 16.53 -11.98
N ASP A 363 22.37 17.33 -12.13
CA ASP A 363 22.79 18.33 -11.13
C ASP A 363 21.70 19.38 -10.84
N ASP A 364 20.92 19.73 -11.84
CA ASP A 364 19.74 20.59 -11.76
C ASP A 364 18.56 19.95 -11.00
N CYS A 365 18.61 18.64 -10.72
CA CYS A 365 17.56 17.89 -10.03
C CYS A 365 17.87 17.61 -8.55
N LEU A 366 18.96 18.17 -8.01
CA LEU A 366 19.34 18.03 -6.61
C LEU A 366 18.24 18.51 -5.67
N MET A 367 17.91 17.72 -4.65
CA MET A 367 17.03 18.16 -3.58
C MET A 367 17.66 19.30 -2.78
N THR A 368 16.86 20.31 -2.45
CA THR A 368 17.29 21.43 -1.63
C THR A 368 16.48 21.59 -0.35
N ILE A 369 17.11 22.19 0.66
CA ILE A 369 16.44 22.78 1.83
C ILE A 369 16.85 24.25 1.91
N GLY A 370 15.88 25.15 1.94
CA GLY A 370 16.11 26.60 1.85
C GLY A 370 16.74 27.00 0.51
N GLY A 371 16.45 26.26 -0.57
CA GLY A 371 17.06 26.48 -1.89
C GLY A 371 18.55 26.15 -1.98
N LYS A 372 19.10 25.41 -1.01
CA LYS A 372 20.48 24.92 -1.04
C LYS A 372 20.52 23.39 -1.08
N PRO A 373 21.33 22.77 -1.95
CA PRO A 373 21.57 21.33 -1.92
C PRO A 373 22.08 20.87 -0.57
N GLN A 374 21.66 19.68 -0.15
CA GLN A 374 22.19 19.05 1.07
C GLN A 374 23.61 18.53 0.84
N ASP A 375 24.42 18.53 1.90
CA ASP A 375 25.76 17.96 1.85
C ASP A 375 25.69 16.45 1.56
N PRO A 376 26.63 15.90 0.76
CA PRO A 376 26.70 14.45 0.54
C PRO A 376 26.84 13.68 1.85
N GLN A 377 26.20 12.51 1.93
CA GLN A 377 26.29 11.61 3.09
C GLN A 377 26.46 10.16 2.62
N PRO A 378 27.20 9.30 3.34
CA PRO A 378 27.24 7.88 3.07
C PRO A 378 25.85 7.26 3.17
N VAL A 379 25.49 6.38 2.23
CA VAL A 379 24.21 5.64 2.24
C VAL A 379 24.51 4.15 2.39
N TRP A 380 24.08 3.52 3.48
CA TRP A 380 24.20 2.06 3.73
C TRP A 380 25.61 1.46 3.53
N GLU A 381 26.63 2.06 4.14
CA GLU A 381 28.04 1.65 3.98
C GLU A 381 28.57 1.74 2.54
N SER A 382 27.86 2.43 1.65
CA SER A 382 28.33 2.84 0.32
C SER A 382 28.94 4.25 0.35
N GLU A 383 29.34 4.75 -0.82
CA GLU A 383 29.94 6.08 -0.97
C GLU A 383 28.97 7.24 -0.69
N GLU A 384 29.53 8.44 -0.55
CA GLU A 384 28.76 9.66 -0.35
C GLU A 384 27.78 9.90 -1.51
N SER A 385 26.52 10.13 -1.15
CA SER A 385 25.39 10.32 -2.05
C SER A 385 24.62 11.59 -1.71
N GLN A 386 23.86 12.11 -2.68
CA GLN A 386 22.99 13.27 -2.51
C GLN A 386 21.57 12.95 -3.00
N GLY A 387 20.59 13.71 -2.47
CA GLY A 387 19.19 13.58 -2.85
C GLY A 387 18.91 14.10 -4.27
N LEU A 388 18.14 13.35 -5.06
CA LEU A 388 17.59 13.74 -6.35
C LEU A 388 16.06 13.77 -6.29
N CYS A 389 15.47 14.88 -6.70
CA CYS A 389 14.05 15.14 -6.59
C CYS A 389 13.25 14.34 -7.63
N LEU A 390 12.37 13.44 -7.18
CA LEU A 390 11.42 12.74 -8.07
C LEU A 390 10.37 13.67 -8.68
N VAL A 391 10.15 14.86 -8.13
CA VAL A 391 9.24 15.87 -8.71
C VAL A 391 10.04 16.84 -9.59
N SER A 392 10.89 16.28 -10.45
CA SER A 392 11.75 16.96 -11.43
C SER A 392 11.96 16.04 -12.64
N ARG A 393 12.69 16.43 -13.69
CA ARG A 393 12.93 15.56 -14.86
C ARG A 393 13.62 14.23 -14.53
N TYR A 394 14.22 14.11 -13.33
CA TYR A 394 14.85 12.90 -12.86
C TYR A 394 13.91 11.68 -12.72
N TRP A 395 12.59 11.87 -12.50
CA TRP A 395 11.67 10.73 -12.41
C TRP A 395 11.74 9.83 -13.65
N GLU A 396 11.90 10.45 -14.81
CA GLU A 396 11.91 9.74 -16.08
C GLU A 396 13.21 8.93 -16.24
N ALA A 397 14.35 9.53 -15.87
CA ALA A 397 15.65 8.88 -15.90
C ALA A 397 15.72 7.70 -14.93
N PHE A 398 15.14 7.82 -13.74
CA PHE A 398 15.06 6.71 -12.79
C PHE A 398 14.17 5.58 -13.34
N ALA A 399 13.03 5.88 -13.95
CA ALA A 399 12.21 4.86 -14.61
C ALA A 399 12.96 4.14 -15.74
N ASP A 400 13.70 4.88 -16.57
CA ASP A 400 14.52 4.29 -17.65
C ASP A 400 15.64 3.40 -17.10
N GLU A 401 16.18 3.75 -15.95
CA GLU A 401 17.19 2.96 -15.25
C GLU A 401 16.63 1.63 -14.72
N LEU A 402 15.41 1.62 -14.17
CA LEU A 402 14.72 0.38 -13.80
C LEU A 402 14.43 -0.51 -15.04
N ILE A 403 14.01 0.10 -16.16
CA ILE A 403 13.75 -0.60 -17.42
C ILE A 403 15.05 -1.19 -17.99
N ARG A 404 16.16 -0.45 -17.91
CA ARG A 404 17.49 -0.93 -18.31
C ARG A 404 17.89 -2.15 -17.49
N LEU A 405 17.75 -2.10 -16.17
CA LEU A 405 18.07 -3.23 -15.29
C LEU A 405 17.19 -4.45 -15.56
N HIS A 406 15.89 -4.25 -15.78
CA HIS A 406 15.02 -5.34 -16.22
C HIS A 406 15.58 -6.04 -17.47
N ARG A 407 16.02 -5.29 -18.48
CA ARG A 407 16.59 -5.84 -19.72
C ARG A 407 17.93 -6.53 -19.51
N GLU A 408 18.76 -6.02 -18.60
CA GLU A 408 20.13 -6.52 -18.40
C GLU A 408 20.23 -7.70 -17.44
N VAL A 409 19.47 -7.69 -16.34
CA VAL A 409 19.56 -8.71 -15.29
C VAL A 409 18.25 -9.46 -15.05
N GLY A 410 17.16 -9.08 -15.74
CA GLY A 410 15.88 -9.78 -15.65
C GLY A 410 15.14 -9.59 -14.32
N VAL A 411 15.44 -8.52 -13.59
CA VAL A 411 14.69 -8.14 -12.38
C VAL A 411 13.25 -7.76 -12.73
N THR A 412 12.29 -8.23 -11.93
CA THR A 412 10.87 -7.86 -12.05
C THR A 412 10.23 -7.47 -10.72
N TYR A 413 10.94 -7.60 -9.60
CA TYR A 413 10.52 -7.05 -8.31
C TYR A 413 11.46 -5.92 -7.86
N PHE A 414 10.89 -4.78 -7.48
CA PHE A 414 11.63 -3.56 -7.17
C PHE A 414 11.21 -3.03 -5.80
N LYS A 415 12.08 -3.19 -4.80
CA LYS A 415 11.86 -2.67 -3.45
C LYS A 415 12.34 -1.25 -3.32
N TRP A 416 11.42 -0.32 -3.08
CA TRP A 416 11.74 1.09 -2.90
C TRP A 416 11.73 1.48 -1.44
N ASP A 417 12.81 2.13 -1.03
CA ASP A 417 13.08 2.46 0.36
C ASP A 417 13.47 3.93 0.55
N ALA A 418 13.40 4.40 1.79
CA ALA A 418 13.91 5.68 2.25
C ALA A 418 13.32 6.93 1.56
N ILE A 419 12.09 6.83 1.04
CA ILE A 419 11.36 7.96 0.45
C ILE A 419 10.57 8.71 1.53
N GLY A 420 11.03 9.87 1.96
CA GLY A 420 10.27 10.75 2.88
C GLY A 420 9.19 11.54 2.14
N GLN A 421 8.09 11.86 2.80
CA GLN A 421 7.02 12.70 2.22
C GLN A 421 7.52 14.12 1.89
N TYR A 422 8.51 14.62 2.63
CA TYR A 422 9.19 15.89 2.37
C TYR A 422 10.65 15.66 2.04
N GLY A 423 11.30 16.65 1.44
CA GLY A 423 12.73 16.56 1.14
C GLY A 423 13.28 17.59 0.16
N CYS A 424 12.41 18.28 -0.59
CA CYS A 424 12.82 19.28 -1.57
C CYS A 424 11.99 20.56 -1.51
N ASP A 425 12.64 21.71 -1.64
CA ASP A 425 12.03 23.02 -1.82
C ASP A 425 12.67 23.85 -2.94
N ASP A 426 13.25 23.19 -3.94
CA ASP A 426 13.96 23.84 -5.04
C ASP A 426 13.00 24.62 -5.96
N PRO A 427 13.33 25.87 -6.37
CA PRO A 427 12.49 26.70 -7.25
C PRO A 427 12.58 26.36 -8.75
N GLY A 428 13.48 25.48 -9.17
CA GLY A 428 13.66 25.02 -10.55
C GLY A 428 12.97 23.70 -10.87
N HIS A 429 12.33 23.06 -9.88
CA HIS A 429 11.71 21.74 -10.01
C HIS A 429 10.20 21.84 -10.31
N PHE A 430 9.52 20.71 -10.50
CA PHE A 430 8.11 20.68 -10.94
C PHE A 430 7.09 20.94 -9.81
N HIS A 431 7.54 21.50 -8.70
CA HIS A 431 6.75 21.77 -7.50
C HIS A 431 6.82 23.24 -7.05
N GLY A 432 6.99 24.16 -8.00
CA GLY A 432 6.86 25.61 -7.80
C GLY A 432 8.07 26.39 -8.29
N GLY A 433 7.92 27.72 -8.35
CA GLY A 433 8.92 28.63 -8.91
C GLY A 433 9.62 29.52 -7.87
N PRO A 434 10.52 30.41 -8.32
CA PRO A 434 11.20 31.38 -7.46
C PRO A 434 10.26 32.38 -6.79
N ASP A 435 9.09 32.63 -7.38
CA ASP A 435 8.06 33.52 -6.83
C ASP A 435 7.28 32.88 -5.67
N ASN A 436 7.39 31.56 -5.50
CA ASN A 436 6.75 30.83 -4.40
C ASN A 436 7.63 30.83 -3.15
N THR A 437 7.01 30.68 -1.98
CA THR A 437 7.79 30.51 -0.74
C THR A 437 8.43 29.12 -0.68
N PRO A 438 9.55 28.93 0.05
CA PRO A 438 10.12 27.60 0.28
C PRO A 438 9.10 26.60 0.86
N LYS A 439 8.26 27.06 1.80
CA LYS A 439 7.20 26.23 2.38
C LYS A 439 6.18 25.77 1.32
N GLU A 440 5.72 26.68 0.46
CA GLU A 440 4.75 26.33 -0.57
C GLU A 440 5.33 25.32 -1.57
N ARG A 441 6.62 25.44 -1.89
CA ARG A 441 7.30 24.45 -2.75
C ARG A 441 7.47 23.10 -2.08
N ALA A 442 7.81 23.07 -0.79
CA ALA A 442 7.91 21.84 -0.01
C ALA A 442 6.54 21.13 0.14
N ASP A 443 5.48 21.90 0.43
CA ASP A 443 4.11 21.35 0.49
C ASP A 443 3.67 20.80 -0.88
N SER A 444 4.02 21.48 -1.99
CA SER A 444 3.71 20.98 -3.33
C SER A 444 4.56 19.77 -3.74
N TYR A 445 5.83 19.71 -3.34
CA TYR A 445 6.67 18.53 -3.51
C TYR A 445 6.01 17.32 -2.84
N ALA A 446 5.63 17.49 -1.56
CA ALA A 446 5.04 16.42 -0.77
C ALA A 446 3.71 15.90 -1.34
N PHE A 447 2.89 16.81 -1.88
CA PHE A 447 1.64 16.45 -2.56
C PHE A 447 1.90 15.72 -3.89
N GLN A 448 2.84 16.22 -4.70
CA GLN A 448 3.08 15.69 -6.04
C GLN A 448 3.91 14.40 -6.04
N GLN A 449 4.77 14.17 -5.04
CA GLN A 449 5.68 13.03 -4.99
C GLN A 449 4.97 11.70 -5.22
N VAL A 450 3.79 11.51 -4.62
CA VAL A 450 3.02 10.26 -4.74
C VAL A 450 2.58 9.99 -6.19
N ASP A 451 2.15 11.03 -6.92
CA ASP A 451 1.82 10.92 -8.35
C ASP A 451 3.06 10.58 -9.18
N TYR A 452 4.20 11.24 -8.91
CA TYR A 452 5.45 10.96 -9.63
C TYR A 452 5.98 9.56 -9.37
N MET A 453 5.83 9.03 -8.15
CA MET A 453 6.10 7.63 -7.85
C MET A 453 5.24 6.70 -8.72
N SER A 454 3.93 6.95 -8.79
CA SER A 454 3.04 6.18 -9.68
C SER A 454 3.40 6.32 -11.17
N ARG A 455 3.89 7.48 -11.63
CA ARG A 455 4.37 7.66 -13.01
C ARG A 455 5.57 6.79 -13.33
N VAL A 456 6.55 6.71 -12.42
CA VAL A 456 7.71 5.83 -12.54
C VAL A 456 7.24 4.38 -12.67
N VAL A 457 6.37 3.92 -11.77
CA VAL A 457 5.85 2.55 -11.81
C VAL A 457 5.07 2.29 -13.09
N ASN A 458 4.21 3.20 -13.54
CA ASN A 458 3.44 3.03 -14.77
C ASN A 458 4.34 2.97 -16.01
N LYS A 459 5.38 3.82 -16.10
CA LYS A 459 6.36 3.77 -17.19
C LYS A 459 7.13 2.44 -17.18
N LEU A 460 7.52 1.96 -16.00
CA LEU A 460 8.14 0.64 -15.82
C LEU A 460 7.21 -0.49 -16.26
N CYS A 461 5.97 -0.53 -15.77
CA CYS A 461 5.00 -1.58 -16.10
C CYS A 461 4.61 -1.59 -17.58
N ALA A 462 4.61 -0.44 -18.26
CA ALA A 462 4.41 -0.37 -19.70
C ALA A 462 5.52 -1.09 -20.49
N ALA A 463 6.76 -1.11 -19.97
CA ALA A 463 7.89 -1.82 -20.55
C ALA A 463 8.08 -3.24 -19.98
N CYS A 464 7.61 -3.49 -18.77
CA CYS A 464 7.71 -4.73 -18.01
C CYS A 464 6.38 -5.02 -17.28
N PRO A 465 5.37 -5.62 -17.95
CA PRO A 465 4.03 -5.81 -17.36
C PRO A 465 4.01 -6.68 -16.10
N GLU A 466 5.04 -7.53 -15.91
CA GLU A 466 5.22 -8.38 -14.74
C GLU A 466 5.85 -7.65 -13.55
N ALA A 467 6.25 -6.38 -13.71
CA ALA A 467 6.91 -5.62 -12.66
C ALA A 467 6.02 -5.43 -11.44
N VAL A 468 6.59 -5.68 -10.26
CA VAL A 468 5.99 -5.39 -8.96
C VAL A 468 6.89 -4.42 -8.23
N VAL A 469 6.31 -3.33 -7.73
CA VAL A 469 7.00 -2.33 -6.92
C VAL A 469 6.33 -2.27 -5.56
N ASP A 470 7.10 -2.46 -4.49
CA ASP A 470 6.69 -2.16 -3.13
C ASP A 470 7.37 -0.89 -2.62
N PHE A 471 6.60 -0.08 -1.90
CA PHE A 471 7.07 1.15 -1.27
C PHE A 471 7.11 0.95 0.24
N ASP A 472 8.31 1.08 0.80
CA ASP A 472 8.56 1.11 2.24
C ASP A 472 7.88 2.31 2.89
N ILE A 473 6.90 2.02 3.76
CA ILE A 473 6.23 3.02 4.60
C ILE A 473 6.44 2.71 6.08
N THR A 474 7.61 2.18 6.44
CA THR A 474 7.81 1.56 7.74
C THR A 474 8.09 2.54 8.88
N GLU A 475 8.40 3.80 8.55
CA GLU A 475 8.55 4.90 9.50
C GLU A 475 7.48 5.99 9.35
N GLY A 476 7.33 6.83 10.37
CA GLY A 476 6.49 8.02 10.28
C GLY A 476 7.01 9.04 9.26
N GLY A 477 6.13 9.90 8.73
CA GLY A 477 6.50 10.92 7.74
C GLY A 477 6.63 10.37 6.31
N ARG A 478 6.02 9.21 6.05
CA ARG A 478 5.87 8.60 4.72
C ARG A 478 4.50 8.93 4.15
N SER A 479 4.42 8.98 2.82
CA SER A 479 3.17 9.25 2.11
C SER A 479 2.28 8.01 2.09
N VAL A 480 1.22 7.97 2.90
CA VAL A 480 0.30 6.83 2.99
C VAL A 480 -1.11 7.23 2.55
N GLY A 481 -1.57 6.64 1.45
CA GLY A 481 -2.89 6.84 0.88
C GLY A 481 -3.25 5.70 -0.07
N LEU A 482 -4.30 5.87 -0.88
CA LEU A 482 -4.69 4.86 -1.87
C LEU A 482 -3.90 4.98 -3.19
N SER A 483 -3.32 6.15 -3.48
CA SER A 483 -2.74 6.48 -4.77
C SER A 483 -1.61 5.53 -5.18
N PHE A 484 -0.68 5.21 -4.28
CA PHE A 484 0.39 4.28 -4.61
C PHE A 484 -0.12 2.85 -4.83
N LEU A 485 -1.21 2.45 -4.17
CA LEU A 485 -1.85 1.14 -4.38
C LEU A 485 -2.47 0.99 -5.77
N ALA A 486 -2.71 2.08 -6.51
CA ALA A 486 -3.10 2.01 -7.92
C ALA A 486 -1.96 1.54 -8.83
N ALA A 487 -0.72 1.48 -8.33
CA ALA A 487 0.47 1.14 -9.10
C ALA A 487 1.27 -0.03 -8.51
N GLY A 488 1.37 -0.12 -7.17
CA GLY A 488 2.18 -1.10 -6.47
C GLY A 488 1.55 -1.61 -5.17
N LYS A 489 2.41 -1.95 -4.21
CA LYS A 489 2.07 -2.41 -2.84
C LYS A 489 2.82 -1.58 -1.79
N TYR A 490 2.41 -1.67 -0.54
CA TYR A 490 3.16 -1.12 0.59
C TYR A 490 3.94 -2.21 1.31
N PHE A 491 5.07 -1.83 1.89
CA PHE A 491 5.81 -2.59 2.89
C PHE A 491 5.71 -1.86 4.24
N LEU A 492 5.14 -2.50 5.27
CA LEU A 492 4.63 -1.80 6.46
C LEU A 492 5.52 -1.82 7.69
N ILE A 493 6.27 -2.90 7.90
CA ILE A 493 6.98 -3.11 9.15
C ILE A 493 8.40 -3.58 8.87
N ASN A 494 9.32 -2.65 9.08
CA ASN A 494 10.76 -2.87 9.04
C ASN A 494 11.26 -3.11 10.47
N ASN A 495 11.47 -2.02 11.19
CA ASN A 495 11.85 -2.00 12.60
C ASN A 495 10.62 -2.16 13.50
N GLY A 496 10.85 -2.72 14.69
CA GLY A 496 9.80 -2.80 15.70
C GLY A 496 9.76 -1.63 16.65
N PRO A 497 8.73 -1.56 17.49
CA PRO A 497 8.74 -0.59 18.56
C PRO A 497 9.99 -0.83 19.42
N TYR A 498 10.74 0.23 19.71
CA TYR A 498 11.99 0.17 20.48
C TYR A 498 11.71 -0.02 21.99
N ASN A 499 11.02 -1.10 22.34
CA ASN A 499 10.59 -1.44 23.70
C ASN A 499 11.40 -2.61 24.26
N THR A 500 11.68 -2.60 25.56
CA THR A 500 12.51 -3.60 26.24
C THR A 500 11.72 -4.72 26.94
N ASN A 501 10.40 -4.81 26.74
CA ASN A 501 9.48 -5.55 27.62
C ASN A 501 8.85 -6.82 27.03
N TYR A 502 9.31 -7.33 25.89
CA TYR A 502 8.80 -8.56 25.26
C TYR A 502 9.72 -9.78 25.45
N ASP A 503 10.36 -9.92 26.61
CA ASP A 503 11.28 -11.03 26.93
C ASP A 503 12.50 -11.15 25.98
N MET A 504 13.03 -10.01 25.53
CA MET A 504 14.16 -9.93 24.59
C MET A 504 15.45 -9.49 25.30
N PRO A 505 16.63 -9.98 24.89
CA PRO A 505 17.90 -9.46 25.41
C PRO A 505 18.09 -8.00 24.97
N VAL A 506 18.61 -7.15 25.85
CA VAL A 506 19.06 -5.80 25.49
C VAL A 506 20.48 -5.93 24.91
N PRO A 507 20.71 -5.58 23.64
CA PRO A 507 22.05 -5.64 23.06
C PRO A 507 23.07 -4.77 23.80
N ALA A 508 24.35 -5.13 23.67
CA ALA A 508 25.44 -4.34 24.21
C ALA A 508 25.55 -2.94 23.57
N ASP A 509 25.06 -2.77 22.35
CA ASP A 509 24.98 -1.48 21.64
C ASP A 509 23.70 -0.68 21.99
N GLY A 510 22.82 -1.24 22.82
CA GLY A 510 21.55 -0.62 23.23
C GLY A 510 20.42 -0.69 22.19
N ASN A 511 20.61 -1.37 21.05
CA ASN A 511 19.61 -1.44 19.98
C ASN A 511 18.49 -2.44 20.30
N VAL A 512 17.46 -2.00 21.03
CA VAL A 512 16.34 -2.84 21.49
C VAL A 512 15.30 -3.13 20.41
N ASN A 513 15.73 -3.24 19.14
CA ASN A 513 14.83 -3.57 18.05
C ASN A 513 14.30 -5.00 18.22
N LEU A 514 13.05 -5.08 18.69
CA LEU A 514 12.32 -6.32 18.98
C LEU A 514 12.22 -7.27 17.78
N PHE A 515 12.44 -6.78 16.56
CA PHE A 515 12.12 -7.52 15.36
C PHE A 515 13.30 -8.26 14.73
N PHE A 516 14.46 -8.22 15.38
CA PHE A 516 15.58 -9.05 14.97
C PHE A 516 15.58 -10.40 15.65
N TYR A 517 15.17 -10.50 16.92
CA TYR A 517 15.20 -11.79 17.61
C TYR A 517 13.99 -12.67 17.26
N PRO A 518 14.19 -13.98 17.09
CA PRO A 518 13.09 -14.90 16.84
C PRO A 518 12.18 -15.03 18.07
N GLY A 519 10.90 -15.29 17.82
CA GLY A 519 9.88 -15.36 18.85
C GLY A 519 8.56 -14.72 18.40
N PRO A 520 7.51 -14.83 19.22
CA PRO A 520 6.17 -14.48 18.82
C PRO A 520 5.92 -12.96 18.72
N ALA A 521 6.77 -12.13 19.34
CA ALA A 521 6.59 -10.69 19.44
C ALA A 521 6.48 -10.01 18.07
N ARG A 522 7.39 -10.30 17.13
CA ARG A 522 7.31 -9.75 15.78
C ARG A 522 6.00 -10.13 15.10
N ALA A 523 5.60 -11.39 15.20
CA ALA A 523 4.37 -11.86 14.56
C ALA A 523 3.11 -11.20 15.15
N TRP A 524 3.07 -10.95 16.47
CA TRP A 524 1.97 -10.21 17.11
C TRP A 524 1.81 -8.81 16.51
N ILE A 525 2.92 -8.07 16.42
CA ILE A 525 2.88 -6.70 15.88
C ILE A 525 2.62 -6.71 14.37
N CYS A 526 3.26 -7.62 13.62
CA CYS A 526 3.06 -7.74 12.17
C CYS A 526 1.65 -8.19 11.79
N ARG A 527 0.82 -8.69 12.72
CA ARG A 527 -0.61 -8.93 12.49
C ARG A 527 -1.50 -7.72 12.78
N THR A 528 -0.99 -6.67 13.41
CA THR A 528 -1.79 -5.46 13.67
C THR A 528 -2.29 -4.79 12.38
N PRO A 529 -1.50 -4.72 11.27
CA PRO A 529 -1.99 -4.19 10.01
C PRO A 529 -3.06 -5.04 9.28
N LEU A 530 -3.39 -6.25 9.76
CA LEU A 530 -4.48 -7.02 9.15
C LEU A 530 -5.85 -6.30 9.26
N THR A 531 -5.97 -5.25 10.08
CA THR A 531 -7.16 -4.40 10.14
C THR A 531 -7.45 -3.66 8.84
N TYR A 532 -6.46 -3.47 7.96
CA TYR A 532 -6.70 -2.91 6.63
C TYR A 532 -7.58 -3.83 5.76
N ASP A 533 -7.56 -5.16 5.98
CA ASP A 533 -8.19 -6.15 5.09
C ASP A 533 -9.72 -6.01 4.97
N LYS A 534 -10.38 -5.26 5.86
CA LYS A 534 -11.79 -4.88 5.70
C LYS A 534 -12.02 -4.02 4.45
N TRP A 535 -11.13 -3.05 4.19
CA TRP A 535 -11.27 -2.07 3.11
C TRP A 535 -10.28 -2.29 1.96
N ILE A 536 -9.09 -2.79 2.27
CA ILE A 536 -7.96 -2.89 1.35
C ILE A 536 -7.33 -4.27 1.53
N PRO A 537 -7.27 -5.11 0.47
CA PRO A 537 -6.76 -6.47 0.59
C PRO A 537 -5.37 -6.55 1.24
N SER A 538 -5.19 -7.46 2.20
CA SER A 538 -3.96 -7.65 2.96
C SER A 538 -2.74 -7.95 2.09
N VAL A 539 -2.94 -8.56 0.92
CA VAL A 539 -1.91 -8.84 -0.12
C VAL A 539 -1.18 -7.58 -0.62
N LEU A 540 -1.72 -6.40 -0.32
CA LEU A 540 -1.15 -5.08 -0.65
C LEU A 540 -0.26 -4.50 0.44
N PHE A 541 -0.15 -5.18 1.58
CA PHE A 541 0.61 -4.76 2.75
C PHE A 541 1.60 -5.85 3.14
N LEU A 542 2.76 -5.84 2.48
CA LEU A 542 3.83 -6.78 2.77
C LEU A 542 4.33 -6.58 4.21
N THR A 543 4.41 -7.68 4.97
CA THR A 543 5.18 -7.73 6.22
C THR A 543 5.97 -9.03 6.25
N HIS A 544 7.16 -8.98 6.86
CA HIS A 544 8.07 -10.13 6.87
C HIS A 544 8.03 -10.87 8.20
N TYR A 545 8.05 -12.20 8.19
CA TYR A 545 8.08 -13.04 9.39
C TYR A 545 9.39 -13.82 9.49
N LEU A 546 9.79 -14.18 10.72
CA LEU A 546 11.07 -14.86 10.97
C LEU A 546 10.90 -16.38 10.85
N PRO A 547 11.65 -17.08 9.98
CA PRO A 547 11.49 -18.50 9.73
C PRO A 547 12.27 -19.38 10.71
N ASP A 548 12.94 -18.82 11.72
CA ASP A 548 13.74 -19.57 12.69
C ASP A 548 12.90 -20.69 13.37
N ASP A 549 13.37 -21.95 13.33
CA ASP A 549 12.74 -23.12 13.97
C ASP A 549 13.08 -23.28 15.44
N ILE A 550 14.26 -22.83 15.85
CA ILE A 550 14.73 -22.95 17.22
C ILE A 550 15.19 -21.58 17.70
N TYR A 551 14.73 -21.18 18.89
CA TYR A 551 15.21 -19.95 19.52
C TYR A 551 15.30 -20.08 21.04
N GLU A 552 16.09 -19.19 21.66
CA GLU A 552 16.16 -19.07 23.11
C GLU A 552 14.99 -18.21 23.61
N LYS A 553 14.06 -18.82 24.34
CA LYS A 553 13.02 -18.09 25.08
C LYS A 553 13.55 -17.71 26.46
N TYR A 554 13.48 -16.42 26.76
CA TYR A 554 13.85 -15.87 28.05
C TYR A 554 12.61 -15.78 28.94
N GLY A 555 12.72 -16.26 30.17
CA GLY A 555 11.63 -16.24 31.13
C GLY A 555 11.91 -15.37 32.35
N TRP A 556 10.94 -15.31 33.24
CA TRP A 556 11.02 -14.56 34.49
C TRP A 556 12.30 -14.89 35.29
N ARG A 557 13.02 -13.84 35.71
CA ARG A 557 14.33 -13.92 36.41
C ARG A 557 15.46 -14.54 35.58
N GLY A 558 15.40 -14.43 34.25
CA GLY A 558 16.48 -14.84 33.36
C GLY A 558 16.60 -16.35 33.16
N SER A 559 15.51 -17.11 33.39
CA SER A 559 15.46 -18.49 32.94
C SER A 559 15.56 -18.55 31.41
N LYS A 560 16.19 -19.60 30.88
CA LYS A 560 16.30 -19.84 29.44
C LYS A 560 15.73 -21.20 29.10
N THR A 561 14.87 -21.26 28.09
CA THR A 561 14.36 -22.51 27.53
C THR A 561 14.53 -22.47 26.02
N VAL A 562 15.05 -23.55 25.44
CA VAL A 562 15.06 -23.71 23.98
C VAL A 562 13.66 -24.14 23.56
N THR A 563 13.04 -23.38 22.67
CA THR A 563 11.68 -23.65 22.18
C THR A 563 11.67 -24.72 21.10
N SER A 564 10.51 -25.33 20.92
CA SER A 564 10.17 -26.19 19.78
C SER A 564 9.87 -25.35 18.52
N ASP A 565 9.17 -25.92 17.53
CA ASP A 565 8.83 -25.27 16.26
C ASP A 565 7.75 -24.17 16.33
N VAL A 566 7.47 -23.67 17.54
CA VAL A 566 6.47 -22.66 17.86
C VAL A 566 6.61 -21.40 17.01
N ASN A 567 7.83 -20.85 16.90
CA ASN A 567 8.05 -19.62 16.14
C ASN A 567 7.69 -19.81 14.66
N GLN A 568 8.09 -20.94 14.06
CA GLN A 568 7.75 -21.22 12.67
C GLN A 568 6.26 -21.33 12.44
N TRP A 569 5.52 -22.03 13.30
CA TRP A 569 4.06 -22.12 13.14
C TRP A 569 3.38 -20.77 13.30
N ILE A 570 3.82 -19.95 14.26
CA ILE A 570 3.31 -18.59 14.43
C ILE A 570 3.60 -17.74 13.18
N SER A 571 4.82 -17.80 12.65
CA SER A 571 5.21 -17.10 11.43
C SER A 571 4.42 -17.56 10.22
N LEU A 572 4.33 -18.88 9.98
CA LEU A 572 3.57 -19.48 8.87
C LEU A 572 2.09 -19.11 8.93
N ALA A 573 1.44 -19.31 10.07
CA ALA A 573 0.02 -19.00 10.24
C ALA A 573 -0.28 -17.50 10.10
N SER A 574 0.70 -16.62 10.37
CA SER A 574 0.55 -15.18 10.14
C SER A 574 0.76 -14.81 8.68
N LEU A 575 1.80 -15.38 8.07
CA LEU A 575 2.26 -15.09 6.71
C LEU A 575 1.16 -15.36 5.67
N VAL A 576 0.43 -16.47 5.83
CA VAL A 576 -0.60 -16.92 4.88
C VAL A 576 -1.91 -16.11 4.93
N LEU A 577 -2.04 -15.16 5.86
CA LEU A 577 -3.19 -14.24 5.94
C LEU A 577 -3.11 -13.08 4.92
N GLY A 578 -2.07 -13.08 4.07
CA GLY A 578 -1.87 -12.15 2.95
C GLY A 578 -0.71 -11.16 3.14
N HIS A 579 0.10 -11.30 4.19
CA HIS A 579 1.28 -10.46 4.35
C HIS A 579 2.53 -11.01 3.66
N ASN A 580 2.61 -12.33 3.44
CA ASN A 580 3.47 -13.01 2.47
C ASN A 580 5.01 -12.84 2.53
N GLY A 581 5.60 -12.13 3.50
CA GLY A 581 7.05 -11.92 3.55
C GLY A 581 7.82 -12.81 4.54
N ILE A 582 9.07 -13.15 4.24
CA ILE A 582 10.02 -13.89 5.08
C ILE A 582 11.33 -13.12 5.21
N TRP A 583 11.85 -13.06 6.44
CA TRP A 583 13.12 -12.43 6.79
C TRP A 583 13.90 -13.30 7.75
N GLY A 584 15.21 -13.46 7.54
CA GLY A 584 16.05 -14.16 8.50
C GLY A 584 17.24 -14.85 7.84
N ASP A 585 17.93 -15.66 8.64
CA ASP A 585 19.03 -16.51 8.18
C ASP A 585 18.47 -17.84 7.67
N LEU A 586 18.32 -17.97 6.34
CA LEU A 586 17.80 -19.21 5.76
C LEU A 586 18.74 -20.41 5.94
N LEU A 587 20.06 -20.19 5.96
CA LEU A 587 21.01 -21.30 6.09
C LEU A 587 21.14 -21.83 7.52
N SER A 588 20.61 -21.10 8.52
CA SER A 588 20.53 -21.63 9.89
C SER A 588 19.28 -22.48 10.13
N ILE A 589 18.30 -22.48 9.22
CA ILE A 589 17.07 -23.26 9.39
C ILE A 589 17.36 -24.75 9.20
N SER A 590 16.86 -25.59 10.10
CA SER A 590 17.05 -27.03 9.96
C SER A 590 16.30 -27.60 8.75
N GLN A 591 16.73 -28.77 8.26
CA GLN A 591 16.02 -29.46 7.17
C GLN A 591 14.54 -29.70 7.49
N ALA A 592 14.21 -30.01 8.74
CA ALA A 592 12.83 -30.18 9.18
C ALA A 592 12.05 -28.86 9.14
N GLY A 593 12.69 -27.75 9.51
CA GLY A 593 12.10 -26.41 9.41
C GLY A 593 11.83 -25.99 7.96
N VAL A 594 12.77 -26.27 7.06
CA VAL A 594 12.60 -26.04 5.62
C VAL A 594 11.45 -26.86 5.06
N ALA A 595 11.40 -28.16 5.37
CA ALA A 595 10.32 -29.05 4.95
C ALA A 595 8.94 -28.58 5.46
N ARG A 596 8.87 -28.12 6.73
CA ARG A 596 7.63 -27.58 7.32
C ARG A 596 7.07 -26.40 6.53
N PHE A 597 7.93 -25.45 6.14
CA PHE A 597 7.52 -24.34 5.27
C PHE A 597 7.07 -24.84 3.90
N GLY A 598 7.86 -25.71 3.26
CA GLY A 598 7.54 -26.25 1.94
C GLY A 598 6.20 -26.96 1.89
N GLU A 599 5.90 -27.80 2.88
CA GLU A 599 4.62 -28.52 2.97
C GLU A 599 3.43 -27.58 3.17
N ALA A 600 3.52 -26.65 4.14
CA ALA A 600 2.43 -25.72 4.42
C ALA A 600 2.18 -24.77 3.24
N LEU A 601 3.24 -24.24 2.64
CA LEU A 601 3.14 -23.31 1.51
C LEU A 601 2.70 -24.00 0.22
N ALA A 602 3.00 -25.29 0.03
CA ALA A 602 2.45 -26.06 -1.08
C ALA A 602 0.92 -26.21 -1.00
N VAL A 603 0.36 -26.34 0.20
CA VAL A 603 -1.11 -26.35 0.39
C VAL A 603 -1.67 -24.94 0.22
N TYR A 604 -1.06 -23.93 0.83
CA TYR A 604 -1.44 -22.52 0.66
C TYR A 604 -1.56 -22.14 -0.81
N LYS A 605 -0.56 -22.48 -1.64
CA LYS A 605 -0.53 -22.12 -3.06
C LYS A 605 -1.66 -22.72 -3.89
N GLN A 606 -2.32 -23.78 -3.42
CA GLN A 606 -3.49 -24.34 -4.10
C GLN A 606 -4.73 -23.47 -3.94
N ILE A 607 -4.81 -22.67 -2.88
CA ILE A 607 -6.00 -21.91 -2.47
C ILE A 607 -5.71 -20.43 -2.14
N ARG A 608 -4.51 -19.95 -2.49
CA ARG A 608 -4.04 -18.59 -2.11
C ARG A 608 -4.87 -17.47 -2.72
N ASP A 609 -5.43 -17.71 -3.91
CA ASP A 609 -6.29 -16.73 -4.59
C ASP A 609 -7.64 -16.63 -3.87
N ASP A 610 -8.21 -17.75 -3.41
CA ASP A 610 -9.41 -17.77 -2.56
C ASP A 610 -9.17 -17.06 -1.22
N ILE A 611 -8.05 -17.34 -0.56
CA ILE A 611 -7.65 -16.64 0.68
C ILE A 611 -7.48 -15.14 0.45
N THR A 612 -6.99 -14.75 -0.73
CA THR A 612 -6.78 -13.34 -1.09
C THR A 612 -8.10 -12.63 -1.35
N ALA A 613 -9.02 -13.28 -2.07
CA ALA A 613 -10.36 -12.77 -2.36
C ALA A 613 -11.25 -12.69 -1.10
N ALA A 614 -11.08 -13.61 -0.15
CA ALA A 614 -11.89 -13.63 1.06
C ALA A 614 -11.59 -12.43 2.00
N PRO A 615 -12.61 -11.77 2.55
CA PRO A 615 -12.42 -10.78 3.62
C PRO A 615 -11.99 -11.46 4.93
N LEU A 616 -11.20 -10.75 5.73
CA LEU A 616 -10.75 -11.24 7.04
C LEU A 616 -11.82 -11.09 8.12
N ILE A 617 -12.10 -12.20 8.80
CA ILE A 617 -12.88 -12.23 10.03
C ILE A 617 -11.93 -12.50 11.20
N ARG A 618 -11.95 -11.63 12.22
CA ARG A 618 -11.11 -11.77 13.41
C ARG A 618 -11.94 -12.01 14.67
N THR A 619 -11.46 -12.90 15.53
CA THR A 619 -11.97 -13.10 16.90
C THR A 619 -10.80 -13.00 17.89
N GLY A 620 -10.96 -12.24 18.98
CA GLY A 620 -9.89 -12.01 19.96
C GLY A 620 -8.94 -10.85 19.62
N LEU A 621 -7.92 -10.67 20.45
CA LEU A 621 -6.91 -9.61 20.36
C LEU A 621 -5.55 -10.17 19.93
N PRO A 622 -4.69 -9.43 19.20
CA PRO A 622 -3.34 -9.86 18.89
C PRO A 622 -2.56 -10.21 20.16
N GLY A 623 -1.99 -11.42 20.20
CA GLY A 623 -1.31 -11.97 21.38
C GLY A 623 -2.24 -12.57 22.46
N GLY A 624 -3.56 -12.57 22.23
CA GLY A 624 -4.56 -13.15 23.13
C GLY A 624 -4.73 -14.67 22.99
N SER A 625 -5.63 -15.23 23.80
CA SER A 625 -5.99 -16.66 23.77
C SER A 625 -7.51 -16.87 23.83
N PRO A 626 -8.15 -17.39 22.76
CA PRO A 626 -7.61 -17.56 21.43
C PRO A 626 -7.62 -16.23 20.64
N GLU A 627 -6.63 -16.04 19.77
CA GLU A 627 -6.65 -15.08 18.67
C GLU A 627 -6.91 -15.86 17.38
N ILE A 628 -7.97 -15.54 16.63
CA ILE A 628 -8.41 -16.34 15.48
C ILE A 628 -8.64 -15.44 14.27
N TYR A 629 -8.18 -15.90 13.12
CA TYR A 629 -8.43 -15.29 11.82
C TYR A 629 -9.04 -16.32 10.87
N GLU A 630 -10.10 -15.93 10.18
CA GLU A 630 -10.78 -16.71 9.14
C GLU A 630 -10.77 -15.91 7.84
N LYS A 631 -10.32 -16.54 6.75
CA LYS A 631 -10.45 -16.05 5.37
C LYS A 631 -10.94 -17.19 4.51
N ILE A 632 -12.25 -17.24 4.24
CA ILE A 632 -12.90 -18.30 3.46
C ILE A 632 -13.69 -17.66 2.33
N ALA A 633 -13.39 -18.07 1.09
CA ALA A 633 -14.06 -17.59 -0.10
C ALA A 633 -15.45 -18.23 -0.26
N PRO A 634 -16.34 -17.68 -1.10
CA PRO A 634 -17.69 -18.21 -1.29
C PRO A 634 -17.77 -19.68 -1.75
N ASN A 635 -16.71 -20.21 -2.36
CA ASN A 635 -16.60 -21.63 -2.72
C ASN A 635 -16.21 -22.54 -1.53
N GLY A 636 -16.06 -21.98 -0.33
CA GLY A 636 -15.69 -22.68 0.90
C GLY A 636 -14.19 -22.92 1.07
N GLN A 637 -13.35 -22.56 0.10
CA GLN A 637 -11.90 -22.71 0.22
C GLN A 637 -11.31 -21.54 1.01
N GLY A 638 -10.30 -21.82 1.84
CA GLY A 638 -9.72 -20.78 2.66
C GLY A 638 -8.83 -21.25 3.80
N VAL A 639 -8.62 -20.36 4.75
CA VAL A 639 -7.74 -20.58 5.90
C VAL A 639 -8.38 -20.14 7.21
N VAL A 640 -8.14 -20.91 8.26
CA VAL A 640 -8.34 -20.52 9.65
C VAL A 640 -7.00 -20.61 10.39
N SER A 641 -6.57 -19.51 10.97
CA SER A 641 -5.36 -19.44 11.82
C SER A 641 -5.75 -19.15 13.26
N ILE A 642 -5.38 -20.03 14.17
CA ILE A 642 -5.70 -19.96 15.61
C ILE A 642 -4.38 -19.82 16.37
N PHE A 643 -4.26 -18.78 17.19
CA PHE A 643 -3.11 -18.54 18.05
C PHE A 643 -3.52 -18.63 19.51
N ALA A 644 -2.64 -19.17 20.34
CA ALA A 644 -2.80 -19.19 21.78
C ALA A 644 -1.46 -18.88 22.46
N SER A 645 -1.52 -18.06 23.51
CA SER A 645 -0.40 -17.74 24.41
C SER A 645 -0.30 -18.67 25.62
N THR A 646 -1.21 -19.64 25.73
CA THR A 646 -1.19 -20.66 26.80
C THR A 646 -1.67 -22.01 26.26
N ALA A 647 -1.23 -23.09 26.92
CA ALA A 647 -1.74 -24.42 26.68
C ALA A 647 -3.25 -24.50 26.97
N GLY A 648 -3.97 -25.33 26.23
CA GLY A 648 -5.42 -25.47 26.35
C GLY A 648 -6.07 -26.10 25.12
N VAL A 649 -7.38 -26.29 25.19
CA VAL A 649 -8.22 -26.71 24.06
C VAL A 649 -9.15 -25.56 23.71
N TYR A 650 -9.10 -25.12 22.46
CA TYR A 650 -9.91 -24.03 21.95
C TYR A 650 -10.81 -24.53 20.83
N HIS A 651 -12.03 -24.01 20.78
CA HIS A 651 -13.03 -24.38 19.79
C HIS A 651 -13.39 -23.17 18.93
N TYR A 652 -13.55 -23.40 17.64
CA TYR A 652 -14.01 -22.40 16.70
C TYR A 652 -14.97 -23.02 15.68
N ILE A 653 -16.00 -22.27 15.30
CA ILE A 653 -16.91 -22.63 14.23
C ILE A 653 -16.79 -21.52 13.20
N THR A 654 -16.51 -21.89 11.94
CA THR A 654 -16.35 -20.90 10.87
C THR A 654 -17.62 -20.10 10.67
N ARG A 655 -17.50 -18.82 10.34
CA ARG A 655 -18.67 -18.00 9.99
C ARG A 655 -19.12 -18.29 8.56
N ALA A 656 -18.19 -18.54 7.66
CA ALA A 656 -18.48 -19.00 6.30
C ALA A 656 -18.72 -20.51 6.26
N ILE A 657 -19.47 -20.94 5.24
CA ILE A 657 -19.54 -22.35 4.82
C ILE A 657 -18.15 -22.73 4.30
N ALA A 658 -17.66 -23.89 4.71
CA ALA A 658 -16.31 -24.34 4.42
C ALA A 658 -16.32 -25.58 3.53
N ALA A 659 -15.26 -25.71 2.72
CA ALA A 659 -15.01 -26.93 1.97
C ALA A 659 -14.79 -28.11 2.95
N PRO A 660 -15.26 -29.32 2.62
CA PRO A 660 -15.26 -30.46 3.54
C PRO A 660 -13.86 -31.06 3.76
N GLY A 661 -12.93 -30.85 2.84
CA GLY A 661 -11.54 -31.30 2.97
C GLY A 661 -10.73 -30.31 3.79
N SER A 662 -9.76 -30.83 4.56
CA SER A 662 -8.85 -29.98 5.31
C SER A 662 -7.43 -30.52 5.36
N TRP A 663 -6.48 -29.60 5.49
CA TRP A 663 -5.13 -29.86 5.96
C TRP A 663 -4.91 -29.03 7.22
N SER A 664 -4.23 -29.59 8.21
CA SER A 664 -3.88 -28.84 9.42
C SER A 664 -2.58 -29.35 10.03
N ASN A 665 -1.89 -28.50 10.78
CA ASN A 665 -0.79 -28.96 11.62
C ASN A 665 -1.30 -29.76 12.84
N ASP A 666 -0.37 -30.40 13.56
CA ASP A 666 -0.68 -31.33 14.64
C ASP A 666 -1.60 -30.74 15.73
N GLY A 667 -2.43 -31.58 16.33
CA GLY A 667 -3.30 -31.19 17.44
C GLY A 667 -4.59 -30.46 17.03
N VAL A 668 -4.97 -30.53 15.75
CA VAL A 668 -6.24 -30.02 15.23
C VAL A 668 -7.16 -31.16 14.83
N ALA A 669 -8.44 -31.06 15.20
CA ALA A 669 -9.51 -31.88 14.65
C ALA A 669 -10.55 -30.97 13.97
N VAL A 670 -10.89 -31.29 12.73
CA VAL A 670 -11.90 -30.58 11.93
C VAL A 670 -13.05 -31.54 11.63
N ARG A 671 -14.28 -31.10 11.87
CA ARG A 671 -15.50 -31.78 11.41
C ARG A 671 -16.46 -30.77 10.83
N MET A 672 -17.32 -31.19 9.92
CA MET A 672 -18.40 -30.34 9.41
C MET A 672 -19.63 -30.47 10.32
N ASP A 673 -20.36 -29.36 10.52
CA ASP A 673 -21.72 -29.43 11.06
C ASP A 673 -22.78 -29.66 9.96
N ALA A 674 -24.06 -29.63 10.33
CA ALA A 674 -25.15 -29.95 9.41
C ALA A 674 -25.38 -28.85 8.37
N GLU A 675 -24.95 -27.62 8.68
CA GLU A 675 -25.09 -26.41 7.88
C GLU A 675 -23.88 -26.19 6.96
N GLY A 676 -22.79 -26.95 7.14
CA GLY A 676 -21.59 -26.90 6.30
C GLY A 676 -20.50 -25.97 6.84
N HIS A 677 -20.55 -25.59 8.12
CA HIS A 677 -19.45 -24.89 8.77
C HIS A 677 -18.41 -25.89 9.30
N ALA A 678 -17.15 -25.47 9.30
CA ALA A 678 -16.08 -26.24 9.92
C ALA A 678 -16.06 -25.99 11.43
N VAL A 679 -16.26 -27.05 12.21
CA VAL A 679 -16.08 -27.08 13.67
C VAL A 679 -14.67 -27.57 13.97
N ILE A 680 -13.85 -26.64 14.43
CA ILE A 680 -12.41 -26.81 14.67
C ILE A 680 -12.17 -26.94 16.17
N THR A 681 -11.46 -28.00 16.57
CA THR A 681 -10.93 -28.18 17.93
C THR A 681 -9.41 -28.15 17.86
N ALA A 682 -8.80 -27.14 18.47
CA ALA A 682 -7.36 -26.90 18.45
C ALA A 682 -6.77 -27.12 19.86
N THR A 683 -5.86 -28.09 19.96
CA THR A 683 -5.17 -28.45 21.21
C THR A 683 -3.75 -27.90 21.22
N PHE A 684 -3.44 -27.11 22.23
CA PHE A 684 -2.13 -26.48 22.45
C PHE A 684 -1.49 -27.07 23.71
N THR A 685 -0.26 -27.55 23.59
CA THR A 685 0.57 -28.02 24.72
C THR A 685 1.42 -26.91 25.34
N GLU A 686 1.64 -25.83 24.59
CA GLU A 686 2.37 -24.61 24.93
C GLU A 686 1.82 -23.45 24.05
N GLU A 687 2.38 -22.24 24.15
CA GLU A 687 2.02 -21.18 23.21
C GLU A 687 2.33 -21.56 21.75
N GLY A 688 1.55 -21.07 20.78
CA GLY A 688 1.80 -21.40 19.38
C GLY A 688 0.69 -20.98 18.45
N ALA A 689 0.70 -21.58 17.26
CA ALA A 689 -0.34 -21.43 16.25
C ALA A 689 -0.81 -22.78 15.70
N LYS A 690 -2.10 -22.86 15.42
CA LYS A 690 -2.71 -23.90 14.60
C LYS A 690 -3.18 -23.29 13.29
N LEU A 691 -2.88 -24.00 12.22
CA LEU A 691 -3.18 -23.58 10.87
C LEU A 691 -4.08 -24.63 10.23
N VAL A 692 -5.19 -24.19 9.65
CA VAL A 692 -6.17 -25.05 8.98
C VAL A 692 -6.42 -24.48 7.59
N PHE A 693 -6.11 -25.24 6.55
CA PHE A 693 -6.52 -24.95 5.19
C PHE A 693 -7.75 -25.78 4.86
N LEU A 694 -8.82 -25.12 4.43
CA LEU A 694 -10.07 -25.71 4.00
C LEU A 694 -10.05 -25.74 2.47
N ARG A 695 -10.19 -26.93 1.87
CA ARG A 695 -10.03 -27.13 0.43
C ARG A 695 -10.85 -28.30 -0.07
N GLU A 696 -11.09 -28.32 -1.37
CA GLU A 696 -11.60 -29.53 -2.03
C GLU A 696 -10.56 -30.65 -1.97
N GLY A 697 -11.03 -31.90 -1.96
CA GLY A 697 -10.22 -33.11 -1.70
C GLY A 697 -9.23 -33.47 -2.81
#